data_AF-A0ABD8AW18-F1
#
_entry.id   AF-A0ABD8AW18-F1
#
_cell.length_a   1.000
_cell.length_b   1.000
_cell.length_c   1.000
_cell.angle_alpha   90.00
_cell.angle_beta   90.00
_cell.angle_gamma   90.00
#
_symmetry.space_group_name_H-M   'P 1'
#
loop_
_entity.id
_entity.type
_entity.pdbx_description
1 polymer ?
#
loop_
_entity_poly.entity_id
_entity_poly.type
_entity_poly.pdbx_seq_one_letter_code
_entity_poly.pdbx_strand_id
1 'polypeptide(L)'
;MLKSAAKKSLTAMLAGTVMLTGYTGLWAGPQTAHAADQAIEIQADSINEVRFLQLYDQLKDPANGYFSPEGLPYHSIETLLSEAPDYGHMTTSEAYSYWLWLETMYGHYTGDWSQLEAAWDSMEKYIIPVNEGDGKEEQPTMSSYNPNSPATYAAEKPFPDQYPSPLNGQYAAGKDPIDAELKATYGNNQTYLMHWLVDVDDWYGYGNLLNPSHTATYVNTFQRGEQESVWEAIPHPSQDDKSFGKANEGFMSLFTKETQVPSAQWRYTNATDADARAVQVLYWAKEMGYNNPEYLDKAKKMGDYLRYGMYDKYFQKIGSAKSGTPTPGTGKDSNMYLMAWYTSWGGGLGQGGDWAWRIGASHTHQAYQNPVAAYALSDPAGGLIPESATAKADWNATLKRQLEFYTWLQSHEGAIGGGATNSLDGSYKAYPAGVSTFYDMAYQEAPVYRDPDSNTWFGFQAWPLERVAEMYYILAESGDLTSENFQMAKKVITKWIDWSKDYVFVGERPVTDAQGYYLNSAGQRILGGTNVQVATTPAPGEFWIPGGQEWQGQPDKWNGFSSFTENPNFRVTTKDPVQDTGVLGSYVKALTFFAAGTQAENGTLSAEGQEAKDLAEALLDTAWDYNDGVGIVTEEERKDYFRFFAKEIYIPANWSGTFGQGNTIPGTAGVPSDPAKGGNGVYIGYSDLRPAIKQDPAWAYLDNLYKTSYNTTTKQWENGAPTFTYHRFWSQVDMATAYGEYDRLLGDSDSPEVEVPAAPAGVTATGGSEQVVLNWNAAAGAASYTVKRAAVNGGPYTSVATGITGSTFTDTGLTNGTTYYYVITAVNAVGESAPSTQASATPLAGTVVPGVFNLTGTAGNAQAVLTWTASTGAASYKVQRSVGTGAYADLATGLTALTYTDATAVNGTAYNYRVVAINTSGQTNSNVLVLTPLAPPVTTGTLEVQYRNGSLGASVNAITPQFNVKNTGTTAVDLSKVKVRYYFTKDSAADLSFWCDYAQIGSGNVEGHFVSIDPAKGTADTYLEIEFKAGAGSLAAGAETGIIQGRFSKNNWTNFDQTNDYSFDSTQSAFSAWTKVTAYQDGAKVWGIEP
;
A
#
# COMPACT_ATOMS: atom_id res chain seq x y z
N MET A 1 -3.74 -57.86 -5.69
CA MET A 1 -4.46 -58.94 -4.98
C MET A 1 -4.81 -58.41 -3.59
N LEU A 2 -6.05 -57.92 -3.38
CA LEU A 2 -7.15 -58.52 -2.58
C LEU A 2 -6.83 -58.55 -1.05
N LYS A 3 -7.55 -57.89 -0.13
CA LYS A 3 -9.01 -57.64 0.06
C LYS A 3 -9.18 -56.42 1.01
N SER A 4 -10.02 -55.39 0.79
CA SER A 4 -11.50 -55.26 0.97
C SER A 4 -12.03 -55.84 2.31
N ALA A 5 -12.92 -55.25 3.11
CA ALA A 5 -13.92 -54.20 2.92
C ALA A 5 -14.55 -53.74 4.27
N ALA A 6 -15.03 -52.49 4.29
CA ALA A 6 -16.33 -51.97 4.77
C ALA A 6 -17.02 -52.47 6.06
N LYS A 7 -17.59 -51.52 6.82
CA LYS A 7 -18.99 -51.62 7.31
C LYS A 7 -19.62 -50.27 7.67
N LYS A 8 -20.88 -50.12 7.22
CA LYS A 8 -21.82 -48.99 7.30
C LYS A 8 -22.55 -48.89 8.66
N SER A 9 -23.08 -47.68 8.88
CA SER A 9 -24.15 -47.17 9.75
C SER A 9 -25.39 -48.05 10.03
N LEU A 10 -26.01 -47.91 11.22
CA LEU A 10 -27.46 -47.64 11.41
C LEU A 10 -27.86 -47.32 12.88
N THR A 11 -29.06 -46.77 13.01
CA THR A 11 -29.63 -45.82 14.01
C THR A 11 -30.50 -46.46 15.11
N ALA A 12 -30.73 -45.66 16.17
CA ALA A 12 -31.96 -45.48 16.98
C ALA A 12 -32.29 -46.40 18.18
N MET A 13 -32.57 -45.76 19.34
CA MET A 13 -33.74 -46.06 20.18
C MET A 13 -34.15 -44.86 21.07
N LEU A 14 -35.45 -44.77 21.30
CA LEU A 14 -36.22 -43.63 21.81
C LEU A 14 -36.77 -43.91 23.24
N ALA A 15 -37.12 -42.82 23.94
CA ALA A 15 -38.22 -42.65 24.91
C ALA A 15 -37.94 -42.60 26.44
N GLY A 16 -38.24 -41.42 27.02
CA GLY A 16 -39.27 -41.29 28.06
C GLY A 16 -38.83 -40.75 29.44
N THR A 17 -39.21 -39.50 29.78
CA THR A 17 -40.20 -39.15 30.85
C THR A 17 -40.21 -37.63 31.09
N VAL A 18 -41.41 -37.05 31.09
CA VAL A 18 -41.72 -35.63 31.40
C VAL A 18 -42.05 -35.47 32.89
N MET A 19 -41.48 -34.45 33.55
CA MET A 19 -41.98 -33.87 34.80
C MET A 19 -41.74 -32.36 34.76
N LEU A 20 -42.82 -31.60 34.84
CA LEU A 20 -42.90 -30.15 34.71
C LEU A 20 -42.98 -29.52 36.11
N THR A 21 -42.03 -28.65 36.48
CA THR A 21 -42.27 -27.59 37.48
C THR A 21 -41.49 -26.34 37.06
N GLY A 22 -42.20 -25.24 36.85
CA GLY A 22 -41.65 -23.99 36.35
C GLY A 22 -41.10 -23.11 37.47
N TYR A 23 -39.98 -22.45 37.19
CA TYR A 23 -39.59 -21.16 37.77
C TYR A 23 -38.81 -20.37 36.71
N THR A 24 -39.11 -19.08 36.65
CA THR A 24 -38.70 -18.08 35.67
C THR A 24 -37.18 -17.96 35.51
N GLY A 25 -36.66 -18.20 34.31
CA GLY A 25 -35.25 -17.99 33.94
C GLY A 25 -35.11 -17.01 32.79
N LEU A 26 -34.30 -15.96 32.99
CA LEU A 26 -33.77 -15.12 31.91
C LEU A 26 -33.01 -16.00 30.92
N TRP A 27 -33.27 -15.81 29.62
CA TRP A 27 -32.52 -16.42 28.54
C TRP A 27 -31.10 -15.84 28.49
N ALA A 28 -30.12 -16.61 28.99
CA ALA A 28 -28.75 -16.57 28.51
C ALA A 28 -28.60 -17.79 27.58
N GLY A 29 -28.45 -17.54 26.28
CA GLY A 29 -28.14 -18.60 25.31
C GLY A 29 -26.75 -19.20 25.59
N PRO A 30 -26.52 -20.48 25.27
CA PRO A 30 -25.22 -21.10 25.47
C PRO A 30 -24.22 -20.44 24.51
N GLN A 31 -23.22 -19.77 25.08
CA GLN A 31 -21.96 -19.53 24.38
C GLN A 31 -21.36 -20.90 24.07
N THR A 32 -21.48 -21.33 22.82
CA THR A 32 -20.54 -22.26 22.24
C THR A 32 -19.17 -21.60 22.30
N ALA A 33 -18.29 -22.16 23.11
CA ALA A 33 -16.88 -21.84 23.05
C ALA A 33 -16.43 -22.07 21.60
N HIS A 34 -16.07 -21.00 20.90
CA HIS A 34 -15.20 -21.11 19.74
C HIS A 34 -13.96 -21.85 20.22
N ALA A 35 -13.74 -23.05 19.69
CA ALA A 35 -12.40 -23.61 19.68
C ALA A 35 -11.54 -22.54 19.01
N ALA A 36 -10.54 -22.03 19.74
CA ALA A 36 -9.50 -21.25 19.11
C ALA A 36 -8.91 -22.12 18.00
N ASP A 37 -8.92 -21.62 16.77
CA ASP A 37 -8.21 -22.24 15.66
C ASP A 37 -6.79 -22.55 16.13
N GLN A 38 -6.44 -23.83 16.11
CA GLN A 38 -5.03 -24.17 16.09
C GLN A 38 -4.55 -23.78 14.70
N ALA A 39 -3.84 -22.66 14.61
CA ALA A 39 -2.97 -22.41 13.47
C ALA A 39 -2.12 -23.67 13.27
N ILE A 40 -2.31 -24.34 12.14
CA ILE A 40 -1.33 -25.31 11.67
C ILE A 40 -0.11 -24.44 11.34
N GLU A 41 0.94 -24.48 12.17
CA GLU A 41 2.25 -23.99 11.76
C GLU A 41 2.66 -24.86 10.57
N ILE A 42 2.48 -24.35 9.35
CA ILE A 42 3.05 -24.93 8.14
C ILE A 42 4.55 -24.61 8.23
N GLN A 43 5.37 -25.61 8.56
CA GLN A 43 6.83 -25.51 8.43
C GLN A 43 7.13 -25.47 6.92
N ALA A 44 7.55 -24.32 6.42
CA ALA A 44 7.96 -24.15 5.03
C ALA A 44 9.46 -24.46 4.89
N ASP A 45 9.81 -25.22 3.86
CA ASP A 45 11.15 -25.73 3.62
C ASP A 45 12.05 -24.68 2.94
N SER A 46 11.48 -23.65 2.29
CA SER A 46 12.23 -22.58 1.61
C SER A 46 11.60 -21.19 1.74
N ILE A 47 12.40 -20.14 1.47
CA ILE A 47 11.90 -18.75 1.47
C ILE A 47 10.84 -18.50 0.39
N ASN A 48 10.90 -19.20 -0.75
CA ASN A 48 9.95 -19.00 -1.84
C ASN A 48 8.63 -19.73 -1.58
N GLU A 49 8.66 -20.88 -0.89
CA GLU A 49 7.45 -21.49 -0.35
C GLU A 49 6.77 -20.55 0.66
N VAL A 50 7.54 -19.96 1.58
CA VAL A 50 7.04 -18.96 2.53
C VAL A 50 6.38 -17.78 1.81
N ARG A 51 7.04 -17.22 0.79
CA ARG A 51 6.49 -16.10 0.01
C ARG A 51 5.21 -16.48 -0.74
N PHE A 52 5.14 -17.69 -1.29
CA PHE A 52 3.92 -18.22 -1.89
C PHE A 52 2.78 -18.30 -0.86
N LEU A 53 3.01 -18.93 0.30
CA LEU A 53 2.00 -19.09 1.34
C LEU A 53 1.54 -17.75 1.91
N GLN A 54 2.44 -16.77 2.07
CA GLN A 54 2.08 -15.43 2.50
C GLN A 54 1.21 -14.71 1.46
N LEU A 55 1.53 -14.79 0.17
CA LEU A 55 0.68 -14.21 -0.89
C LEU A 55 -0.67 -14.92 -0.98
N TYR A 56 -0.69 -16.24 -0.80
CA TYR A 56 -1.91 -17.01 -0.68
C TYR A 56 -2.78 -16.47 0.46
N ASP A 57 -2.23 -16.34 1.67
CA ASP A 57 -2.97 -15.80 2.82
C ASP A 57 -3.49 -14.37 2.56
N GLN A 58 -2.68 -13.52 1.92
CA GLN A 58 -3.10 -12.18 1.50
C GLN A 58 -4.26 -12.21 0.49
N LEU A 59 -4.22 -13.11 -0.49
CA LEU A 59 -5.30 -13.30 -1.47
C LEU A 59 -6.58 -13.83 -0.82
N LYS A 60 -6.46 -14.71 0.17
CA LYS A 60 -7.59 -15.38 0.83
C LYS A 60 -8.16 -14.61 2.01
N ASP A 61 -7.45 -13.63 2.56
CA ASP A 61 -7.92 -12.80 3.68
C ASP A 61 -9.16 -11.98 3.24
N PRO A 62 -10.35 -12.23 3.84
CA PRO A 62 -11.55 -11.44 3.54
C PRO A 62 -11.39 -9.95 3.83
N ALA A 63 -10.45 -9.54 4.68
CA ALA A 63 -10.14 -8.14 4.96
C ALA A 63 -9.51 -7.42 3.75
N ASN A 64 -8.86 -8.16 2.85
CA ASN A 64 -8.21 -7.63 1.66
C ASN A 64 -9.19 -7.45 0.49
N GLY A 65 -10.29 -8.20 0.43
CA GLY A 65 -11.39 -7.92 -0.49
C GLY A 65 -11.23 -8.45 -1.92
N TYR A 66 -10.33 -9.39 -2.18
CA TYR A 66 -10.22 -10.06 -3.49
C TYR A 66 -11.47 -10.87 -3.88
N PHE A 67 -12.24 -11.33 -2.89
CA PHE A 67 -13.44 -12.13 -3.08
C PHE A 67 -14.67 -11.37 -2.61
N SER A 68 -15.77 -11.53 -3.36
CA SER A 68 -17.09 -11.06 -2.97
C SER A 68 -17.62 -11.78 -1.73
N PRO A 69 -18.67 -11.26 -1.07
CA PRO A 69 -19.35 -11.95 0.02
C PRO A 69 -19.91 -13.33 -0.34
N GLU A 70 -20.15 -13.61 -1.63
CA GLU A 70 -20.58 -14.92 -2.14
C GLU A 70 -19.41 -15.88 -2.42
N GLY A 71 -18.17 -15.42 -2.26
CA GLY A 71 -16.95 -16.21 -2.44
C GLY A 71 -16.44 -16.29 -3.88
N LEU A 72 -16.86 -15.39 -4.76
CA LEU A 72 -16.35 -15.28 -6.14
C LEU A 72 -15.17 -14.31 -6.16
N PRO A 73 -14.06 -14.62 -6.85
CA PRO A 73 -12.96 -13.68 -7.02
C PRO A 73 -13.43 -12.52 -7.91
N TYR A 74 -13.12 -11.28 -7.55
CA TYR A 74 -13.25 -10.14 -8.45
C TYR A 74 -12.10 -10.12 -9.47
N HIS A 75 -12.22 -9.31 -10.51
CA HIS A 75 -11.10 -9.00 -11.39
C HIS A 75 -10.00 -8.23 -10.63
N SER A 76 -10.40 -7.27 -9.81
CA SER A 76 -9.52 -6.50 -8.91
C SER A 76 -10.24 -6.07 -7.64
N ILE A 77 -9.47 -5.79 -6.58
CA ILE A 77 -10.01 -5.15 -5.35
C ILE A 77 -10.59 -3.77 -5.67
N GLU A 78 -9.89 -2.99 -6.49
CA GLU A 78 -10.36 -1.66 -6.86
C GLU A 78 -11.49 -1.76 -7.89
N THR A 79 -12.47 -0.87 -7.76
CA THR A 79 -13.71 -0.86 -8.56
C THR A 79 -13.60 -0.02 -9.83
N LEU A 80 -12.97 1.16 -9.77
CA LEU A 80 -12.69 1.99 -10.93
C LEU A 80 -11.52 1.42 -11.74
N LEU A 81 -11.83 0.53 -12.68
CA LEU A 81 -10.89 -0.09 -13.60
C LEU A 81 -11.58 -0.41 -14.93
N SER A 82 -10.87 -0.25 -16.05
CA SER A 82 -11.34 -0.71 -17.36
C SER A 82 -10.15 -1.08 -18.26
N GLU A 83 -10.16 -2.30 -18.81
CA GLU A 83 -9.09 -2.83 -19.67
C GLU A 83 -9.52 -4.00 -20.56
N ALA A 84 -10.38 -4.88 -20.03
CA ALA A 84 -11.12 -5.90 -20.78
C ALA A 84 -12.50 -6.11 -20.13
N PRO A 85 -12.60 -6.47 -18.83
CA PRO A 85 -13.74 -6.03 -18.05
C PRO A 85 -13.68 -4.50 -17.92
N ASP A 86 -14.84 -3.90 -17.75
CA ASP A 86 -15.02 -2.45 -17.72
C ASP A 86 -15.39 -1.92 -16.34
N TYR A 87 -15.34 -2.78 -15.31
CA TYR A 87 -15.49 -2.44 -13.90
C TYR A 87 -14.74 -3.50 -13.07
N GLY A 88 -14.07 -3.13 -11.99
CA GLY A 88 -13.13 -4.03 -11.29
C GLY A 88 -13.79 -5.16 -10.50
N HIS A 89 -15.05 -4.99 -10.09
CA HIS A 89 -15.85 -6.05 -9.45
C HIS A 89 -16.68 -6.87 -10.44
N MET A 90 -16.43 -6.71 -11.74
CA MET A 90 -16.71 -7.81 -12.65
C MET A 90 -15.75 -8.97 -12.32
N THR A 91 -16.08 -10.18 -12.74
CA THR A 91 -15.12 -11.28 -12.78
C THR A 91 -15.13 -11.94 -14.14
N THR A 92 -14.08 -12.70 -14.41
CA THR A 92 -13.86 -13.33 -15.70
C THR A 92 -13.61 -14.81 -15.53
N SER A 93 -13.86 -15.58 -16.60
CA SER A 93 -13.40 -16.97 -16.67
C SER A 93 -11.89 -17.08 -16.46
N GLU A 94 -11.14 -16.05 -16.86
CA GLU A 94 -9.71 -15.92 -16.58
C GLU A 94 -9.45 -15.92 -15.07
N ALA A 95 -10.08 -15.02 -14.30
CA ALA A 95 -9.90 -14.94 -12.85
C ALA A 95 -10.19 -16.29 -12.16
N TYR A 96 -11.25 -16.99 -12.58
CA TYR A 96 -11.54 -18.35 -12.11
C TYR A 96 -10.44 -19.36 -12.46
N SER A 97 -9.94 -19.34 -13.70
CA SER A 97 -8.85 -20.25 -14.10
C SER A 97 -7.54 -20.00 -13.33
N TYR A 98 -7.27 -18.74 -12.96
CA TYR A 98 -6.17 -18.40 -12.06
C TYR A 98 -6.47 -18.84 -10.62
N TRP A 99 -7.69 -18.69 -10.14
CA TRP A 99 -8.06 -19.14 -8.80
C TRP A 99 -7.79 -20.65 -8.64
N LEU A 100 -8.17 -21.46 -9.63
CA LEU A 100 -7.83 -22.89 -9.64
C LEU A 100 -6.31 -23.14 -9.56
N TRP A 101 -5.49 -22.31 -10.23
CA TRP A 101 -4.03 -22.44 -10.19
C TRP A 101 -3.47 -22.15 -8.80
N LEU A 102 -3.96 -21.08 -8.17
CA LEU A 102 -3.61 -20.72 -6.79
C LEU A 102 -3.88 -21.89 -5.84
N GLU A 103 -5.09 -22.45 -5.91
CA GLU A 103 -5.49 -23.56 -5.03
C GLU A 103 -4.76 -24.87 -5.35
N THR A 104 -4.31 -25.04 -6.59
CA THR A 104 -3.48 -26.21 -6.97
C THR A 104 -2.10 -26.14 -6.32
N MET A 105 -1.45 -24.97 -6.34
CA MET A 105 -0.18 -24.78 -5.65
C MET A 105 -0.35 -24.91 -4.14
N TYR A 106 -1.44 -24.36 -3.58
CA TYR A 106 -1.73 -24.50 -2.15
C TYR A 106 -1.97 -25.96 -1.76
N GLY A 107 -2.73 -26.71 -2.56
CA GLY A 107 -2.96 -28.13 -2.35
C GLY A 107 -1.68 -28.97 -2.47
N HIS A 108 -0.73 -28.57 -3.32
CA HIS A 108 0.59 -29.20 -3.41
C HIS A 108 1.39 -29.06 -2.11
N TYR A 109 1.53 -27.85 -1.58
CA TYR A 109 2.33 -27.59 -0.38
C TYR A 109 1.66 -28.10 0.90
N THR A 110 0.33 -27.96 1.02
CA THR A 110 -0.38 -28.33 2.24
C THR A 110 -0.88 -29.77 2.26
N GLY A 111 -0.97 -30.41 1.09
CA GLY A 111 -1.67 -31.68 0.90
C GLY A 111 -3.20 -31.57 1.00
N ASP A 112 -3.75 -30.36 1.21
CA ASP A 112 -5.19 -30.12 1.29
C ASP A 112 -5.75 -29.63 -0.05
N TRP A 113 -6.35 -30.56 -0.80
CA TRP A 113 -6.98 -30.28 -2.09
C TRP A 113 -8.42 -29.76 -1.98
N SER A 114 -8.97 -29.60 -0.76
CA SER A 114 -10.37 -29.19 -0.58
C SER A 114 -10.66 -27.79 -1.11
N GLN A 115 -9.68 -26.90 -1.11
CA GLN A 115 -9.83 -25.54 -1.64
C GLN A 115 -9.93 -25.54 -3.18
N LEU A 116 -9.18 -26.42 -3.85
CA LEU A 116 -9.27 -26.61 -5.30
C LEU A 116 -10.66 -27.14 -5.69
N GLU A 117 -11.17 -28.12 -4.94
CA GLU A 117 -12.51 -28.66 -5.11
C GLU A 117 -13.59 -27.58 -4.92
N ALA A 118 -13.49 -26.78 -3.86
CA ALA A 118 -14.42 -25.67 -3.59
C ALA A 118 -14.37 -24.56 -4.66
N ALA A 119 -13.18 -24.25 -5.19
CA ALA A 119 -13.02 -23.29 -6.27
C ALA A 119 -13.67 -23.80 -7.58
N TRP A 120 -13.54 -25.09 -7.89
CA TRP A 120 -14.21 -25.71 -9.03
C TRP A 120 -15.73 -25.71 -8.86
N ASP A 121 -16.24 -26.04 -7.67
CA ASP A 121 -17.67 -25.99 -7.37
C ASP A 121 -18.24 -24.56 -7.50
N SER A 122 -17.48 -23.55 -7.07
CA SER A 122 -17.83 -22.14 -7.27
C SER A 122 -17.88 -21.77 -8.75
N MET A 123 -16.89 -22.22 -9.53
CA MET A 123 -16.84 -22.02 -10.98
C MET A 123 -18.07 -22.64 -11.67
N GLU A 124 -18.39 -23.90 -11.35
CA GLU A 124 -19.58 -24.58 -11.86
C GLU A 124 -20.88 -23.88 -11.51
N LYS A 125 -20.96 -23.32 -10.30
CA LYS A 125 -22.18 -22.70 -9.79
C LYS A 125 -22.46 -21.33 -10.41
N TYR A 126 -21.43 -20.52 -10.62
CA TYR A 126 -21.63 -19.09 -10.91
C TYR A 126 -21.20 -18.64 -12.30
N ILE A 127 -20.32 -19.39 -12.98
CA ILE A 127 -19.77 -18.96 -14.27
C ILE A 127 -19.91 -20.00 -15.39
N ILE A 128 -20.15 -21.28 -15.09
CA ILE A 128 -20.53 -22.28 -16.10
C ILE A 128 -22.05 -22.36 -16.13
N PRO A 129 -22.72 -22.00 -17.26
CA PRO A 129 -24.18 -21.94 -17.30
C PRO A 129 -24.82 -23.33 -17.47
N VAL A 130 -24.49 -24.29 -16.59
CA VAL A 130 -24.96 -25.68 -16.65
C VAL A 130 -25.59 -26.09 -15.32
N ASN A 131 -26.61 -26.93 -15.44
CA ASN A 131 -27.48 -27.43 -14.38
C ASN A 131 -26.81 -28.37 -13.34
N GLU A 132 -25.49 -28.41 -13.24
CA GLU A 132 -24.76 -29.41 -12.43
C GLU A 132 -24.48 -28.94 -10.99
N GLY A 133 -24.40 -27.62 -10.75
CA GLY A 133 -24.11 -27.07 -9.42
C GLY A 133 -25.32 -26.89 -8.49
N ASP A 134 -26.50 -26.54 -9.02
CA ASP A 134 -27.65 -26.16 -8.19
C ASP A 134 -29.04 -26.60 -8.70
N GLY A 135 -29.10 -27.31 -9.83
CA GLY A 135 -30.36 -27.83 -10.36
C GLY A 135 -31.17 -26.83 -11.22
N LYS A 136 -30.62 -25.67 -11.61
CA LYS A 136 -31.27 -24.71 -12.51
C LYS A 136 -30.83 -24.85 -13.97
N GLU A 137 -31.80 -24.80 -14.90
CA GLU A 137 -31.50 -24.83 -16.33
C GLU A 137 -31.16 -23.42 -16.84
N GLU A 138 -29.88 -23.19 -17.17
CA GLU A 138 -29.37 -21.89 -17.64
C GLU A 138 -29.12 -21.82 -19.16
N GLN A 139 -29.27 -22.95 -19.86
CA GLN A 139 -29.23 -23.08 -21.32
C GLN A 139 -30.53 -23.68 -21.88
N PRO A 140 -31.71 -23.08 -21.59
CA PRO A 140 -32.98 -23.64 -22.01
C PRO A 140 -33.03 -23.72 -23.53
N THR A 141 -33.67 -24.76 -24.09
CA THR A 141 -33.85 -24.95 -25.55
C THR A 141 -32.58 -25.33 -26.33
N MET A 142 -31.41 -25.51 -25.69
CA MET A 142 -30.19 -26.02 -26.35
C MET A 142 -30.39 -27.38 -27.05
N SER A 143 -31.36 -28.16 -26.57
CA SER A 143 -31.82 -29.41 -27.19
C SER A 143 -32.43 -29.23 -28.60
N SER A 144 -32.86 -28.02 -28.95
CA SER A 144 -33.39 -27.65 -30.28
C SER A 144 -32.32 -27.28 -31.30
N TYR A 145 -31.04 -27.32 -30.91
CA TYR A 145 -29.92 -27.03 -31.80
C TYR A 145 -29.86 -27.95 -33.02
N ASN A 146 -29.61 -27.35 -34.18
CA ASN A 146 -29.47 -28.07 -35.44
C ASN A 146 -28.00 -28.07 -35.91
N PRO A 147 -27.25 -29.19 -35.76
CA PRO A 147 -25.86 -29.26 -36.17
C PRO A 147 -25.65 -29.20 -37.70
N ASN A 148 -26.71 -29.34 -38.51
CA ASN A 148 -26.61 -29.15 -39.97
C ASN A 148 -26.79 -27.68 -40.40
N SER A 149 -27.17 -26.80 -39.47
CA SER A 149 -27.24 -25.36 -39.67
C SER A 149 -26.95 -24.65 -38.34
N PRO A 150 -25.70 -24.70 -37.85
CA PRO A 150 -25.34 -24.30 -36.49
C PRO A 150 -25.72 -22.86 -36.12
N ALA A 151 -25.66 -21.93 -37.07
CA ALA A 151 -26.00 -20.52 -36.88
C ALA A 151 -26.37 -19.87 -38.21
N THR A 152 -26.90 -18.64 -38.14
CA THR A 152 -27.16 -17.80 -39.32
C THR A 152 -26.03 -16.78 -39.48
N TYR A 153 -25.49 -16.68 -40.69
CA TYR A 153 -24.41 -15.73 -40.99
C TYR A 153 -24.83 -14.26 -40.83
N ALA A 154 -23.98 -13.50 -40.15
CA ALA A 154 -23.89 -12.05 -40.22
C ALA A 154 -22.41 -11.65 -40.36
N ALA A 155 -22.14 -10.63 -41.18
CA ALA A 155 -20.79 -10.11 -41.33
C ALA A 155 -20.37 -9.31 -40.08
N GLU A 156 -19.12 -9.46 -39.63
CA GLU A 156 -18.52 -8.45 -38.74
C GLU A 156 -18.31 -7.14 -39.52
N LYS A 157 -18.09 -6.04 -38.78
CA LYS A 157 -17.82 -4.73 -39.35
C LYS A 157 -16.55 -4.14 -38.74
N PRO A 158 -15.83 -3.28 -39.49
CA PRO A 158 -14.63 -2.63 -38.98
C PRO A 158 -14.92 -1.61 -37.87
N PHE A 159 -16.14 -1.07 -37.75
CA PHE A 159 -16.51 -0.10 -36.72
C PHE A 159 -17.87 -0.41 -36.08
N PRO A 160 -18.06 -0.07 -34.79
CA PRO A 160 -19.35 -0.21 -34.10
C PRO A 160 -20.51 0.50 -34.80
N ASP A 161 -20.22 1.62 -35.46
CA ASP A 161 -21.14 2.45 -36.24
C ASP A 161 -21.94 1.70 -37.32
N GLN A 162 -21.38 0.62 -37.85
CA GLN A 162 -21.99 -0.16 -38.92
C GLN A 162 -22.90 -1.29 -38.41
N TYR A 163 -23.01 -1.42 -37.08
CA TYR A 163 -23.95 -2.32 -36.43
C TYR A 163 -25.31 -1.61 -36.19
N PRO A 164 -26.44 -2.35 -36.17
CA PRO A 164 -26.57 -3.81 -36.19
C PRO A 164 -26.26 -4.45 -37.56
N SER A 165 -25.57 -5.60 -37.55
CA SER A 165 -25.25 -6.33 -38.77
C SER A 165 -26.44 -7.18 -39.26
N PRO A 166 -26.79 -7.17 -40.56
CA PRO A 166 -27.90 -7.97 -41.09
C PRO A 166 -27.65 -9.48 -40.96
N LEU A 167 -28.56 -10.19 -40.30
CA LEU A 167 -28.65 -11.65 -40.31
C LEU A 167 -29.33 -12.10 -41.60
N ASN A 168 -28.55 -12.13 -42.69
CA ASN A 168 -29.07 -12.39 -44.04
C ASN A 168 -28.79 -13.81 -44.55
N GLY A 169 -27.97 -14.60 -43.84
CA GLY A 169 -27.61 -15.95 -44.27
C GLY A 169 -26.90 -16.00 -45.62
N GLN A 170 -26.19 -14.93 -46.00
CA GLN A 170 -25.48 -14.83 -47.28
C GLN A 170 -24.58 -16.05 -47.55
N TYR A 171 -23.91 -16.54 -46.51
CA TYR A 171 -23.19 -17.80 -46.52
C TYR A 171 -23.92 -18.82 -45.64
N ALA A 172 -24.22 -19.99 -46.20
CA ALA A 172 -24.75 -21.09 -45.41
C ALA A 172 -23.68 -21.58 -44.43
N ALA A 173 -24.05 -21.79 -43.17
CA ALA A 173 -23.13 -22.39 -42.20
C ALA A 173 -22.77 -23.83 -42.63
N GLY A 174 -21.55 -24.26 -42.30
CA GLY A 174 -21.16 -25.67 -42.43
C GLY A 174 -21.79 -26.54 -41.35
N LYS A 175 -21.43 -27.82 -41.36
CA LYS A 175 -21.91 -28.77 -40.33
C LYS A 175 -21.05 -28.71 -39.08
N ASP A 176 -21.68 -28.81 -37.93
CA ASP A 176 -21.04 -29.13 -36.65
C ASP A 176 -20.84 -30.65 -36.57
N PRO A 177 -19.58 -31.14 -36.57
CA PRO A 177 -19.29 -32.57 -36.55
C PRO A 177 -19.16 -33.16 -35.15
N ILE A 178 -19.24 -32.36 -34.07
CA ILE A 178 -18.99 -32.84 -32.69
C ILE A 178 -20.24 -32.87 -31.80
N ASP A 179 -21.33 -32.17 -32.13
CA ASP A 179 -22.58 -32.20 -31.31
C ASP A 179 -23.12 -33.61 -31.06
N ALA A 180 -23.18 -34.45 -32.09
CA ALA A 180 -23.67 -35.83 -31.95
C ALA A 180 -22.77 -36.68 -31.04
N GLU A 181 -21.46 -36.39 -31.05
CA GLU A 181 -20.47 -37.08 -30.22
C GLU A 181 -20.62 -36.65 -28.75
N LEU A 182 -20.71 -35.35 -28.49
CA LEU A 182 -20.93 -34.79 -27.15
C LEU A 182 -22.24 -35.28 -26.54
N LYS A 183 -23.33 -35.32 -27.31
CA LYS A 183 -24.62 -35.91 -26.89
C LYS A 183 -24.51 -37.39 -26.54
N ALA A 184 -23.73 -38.14 -27.31
CA ALA A 184 -23.55 -39.56 -27.05
C ALA A 184 -22.75 -39.80 -25.75
N THR A 185 -21.75 -38.96 -25.47
CA THR A 185 -20.91 -39.05 -24.27
C THR A 185 -21.64 -38.58 -23.02
N TYR A 186 -22.24 -37.38 -23.05
CA TYR A 186 -22.76 -36.71 -21.85
C TYR A 186 -24.29 -36.74 -21.72
N GLY A 187 -24.99 -37.34 -22.69
CA GLY A 187 -26.46 -37.45 -22.70
C GLY A 187 -27.20 -36.15 -23.03
N ASN A 188 -26.48 -35.05 -23.21
CA ASN A 188 -27.00 -33.73 -23.57
C ASN A 188 -25.94 -32.93 -24.35
N ASN A 189 -26.30 -31.72 -24.79
CA ASN A 189 -25.39 -30.79 -25.45
C ASN A 189 -25.36 -29.41 -24.78
N GLN A 190 -25.64 -29.33 -23.48
CA GLN A 190 -25.40 -28.08 -22.73
C GLN A 190 -23.90 -27.87 -22.63
N THR A 191 -23.44 -26.68 -23.03
CA THR A 191 -22.01 -26.37 -23.06
C THR A 191 -21.47 -26.28 -21.66
N TYR A 192 -20.51 -27.15 -21.35
CA TYR A 192 -19.77 -27.12 -20.10
C TYR A 192 -18.47 -26.34 -20.29
N LEU A 193 -18.61 -25.02 -20.46
CA LEU A 193 -17.53 -24.04 -20.54
C LEU A 193 -17.94 -22.81 -19.74
N MET A 194 -16.95 -22.08 -19.22
CA MET A 194 -17.22 -20.84 -18.52
C MET A 194 -17.76 -19.78 -19.50
N HIS A 195 -18.77 -19.02 -19.06
CA HIS A 195 -19.01 -17.72 -19.65
C HIS A 195 -17.84 -16.78 -19.31
N TRP A 196 -17.43 -15.92 -20.23
CA TRP A 196 -16.23 -15.14 -20.02
C TRP A 196 -16.36 -14.00 -19.00
N LEU A 197 -17.56 -13.46 -18.77
CA LEU A 197 -17.78 -12.27 -17.94
C LEU A 197 -19.03 -12.41 -17.04
N VAL A 198 -18.86 -12.09 -15.76
CA VAL A 198 -19.92 -12.09 -14.76
C VAL A 198 -19.87 -10.77 -13.99
N ASP A 199 -21.02 -10.16 -13.81
CA ASP A 199 -21.24 -9.04 -12.89
C ASP A 199 -21.49 -9.61 -11.49
N VAL A 200 -20.46 -9.59 -10.64
CA VAL A 200 -20.50 -10.30 -9.35
C VAL A 200 -21.45 -9.62 -8.37
N ASP A 201 -21.50 -8.29 -8.40
CA ASP A 201 -22.26 -7.47 -7.44
C ASP A 201 -23.63 -7.00 -7.98
N ASP A 202 -24.02 -7.47 -9.17
CA ASP A 202 -25.14 -6.92 -9.95
C ASP A 202 -25.05 -5.39 -10.09
N TRP A 203 -23.83 -4.88 -10.31
CA TRP A 203 -23.55 -3.45 -10.43
C TRP A 203 -24.23 -2.81 -11.64
N TYR A 204 -24.42 -3.58 -12.71
CA TYR A 204 -25.23 -3.18 -13.84
C TYR A 204 -26.72 -3.16 -13.53
N GLY A 205 -27.20 -3.94 -12.56
CA GLY A 205 -28.60 -4.00 -12.14
C GLY A 205 -29.50 -4.80 -13.09
N TYR A 206 -28.94 -5.77 -13.80
CA TYR A 206 -29.72 -6.63 -14.69
C TYR A 206 -30.39 -7.78 -13.95
N GLY A 207 -29.74 -8.29 -12.89
CA GLY A 207 -30.11 -9.52 -12.20
C GLY A 207 -29.94 -10.79 -13.05
N ASN A 208 -29.82 -11.93 -12.37
CA ASN A 208 -29.72 -13.23 -13.02
C ASN A 208 -31.11 -13.84 -13.27
N LEU A 209 -31.61 -13.73 -14.51
CA LEU A 209 -32.98 -14.14 -14.88
C LEU A 209 -33.24 -15.63 -14.65
N LEU A 210 -32.35 -16.50 -15.11
CA LEU A 210 -32.52 -17.96 -15.05
C LEU A 210 -32.15 -18.51 -13.67
N ASN A 211 -31.41 -17.72 -12.88
CA ASN A 211 -31.08 -18.06 -11.50
C ASN A 211 -31.17 -16.87 -10.52
N PRO A 212 -32.40 -16.39 -10.20
CA PRO A 212 -32.58 -15.14 -9.43
C PRO A 212 -32.11 -15.20 -7.97
N SER A 213 -31.65 -16.35 -7.49
CA SER A 213 -31.04 -16.48 -6.15
C SER A 213 -29.56 -16.08 -6.13
N HIS A 214 -28.91 -15.94 -7.28
CA HIS A 214 -27.52 -15.50 -7.38
C HIS A 214 -27.47 -13.99 -7.60
N THR A 215 -26.60 -13.30 -6.86
CA THR A 215 -26.27 -11.90 -7.17
C THR A 215 -25.43 -11.84 -8.45
N ALA A 216 -24.49 -12.78 -8.57
CA ALA A 216 -23.68 -12.98 -9.76
C ALA A 216 -24.54 -13.12 -11.03
N THR A 217 -24.38 -12.18 -11.94
CA THR A 217 -25.20 -12.02 -13.13
C THR A 217 -24.36 -12.19 -14.39
N TYR A 218 -24.76 -13.11 -15.26
CA TYR A 218 -24.09 -13.29 -16.56
C TYR A 218 -24.33 -12.07 -17.47
N VAL A 219 -23.24 -11.43 -17.91
CA VAL A 219 -23.30 -10.26 -18.78
C VAL A 219 -22.35 -10.36 -19.96
N ASN A 220 -22.64 -9.63 -21.02
CA ASN A 220 -21.77 -9.49 -22.18
C ASN A 220 -21.50 -8.01 -22.47
N THR A 221 -20.40 -7.74 -23.17
CA THR A 221 -20.02 -6.40 -23.64
C THR A 221 -19.69 -6.43 -25.15
N PHE A 222 -18.54 -6.95 -25.52
CA PHE A 222 -18.02 -6.96 -26.90
C PHE A 222 -18.91 -7.75 -27.86
N GLN A 223 -19.40 -7.08 -28.91
CA GLN A 223 -20.25 -7.65 -29.97
C GLN A 223 -20.09 -6.98 -31.34
N ARG A 224 -19.31 -5.89 -31.46
CA ARG A 224 -19.34 -4.96 -32.60
C ARG A 224 -17.99 -4.76 -33.30
N GLY A 225 -17.22 -5.83 -33.40
CA GLY A 225 -16.08 -5.94 -34.31
C GLY A 225 -14.80 -5.28 -33.79
N GLU A 226 -13.81 -5.17 -34.67
CA GLU A 226 -12.40 -4.99 -34.28
C GLU A 226 -12.07 -3.63 -33.65
N GLN A 227 -12.87 -2.60 -33.90
CA GLN A 227 -12.71 -1.27 -33.30
C GLN A 227 -13.64 -1.04 -32.11
N GLU A 228 -14.38 -2.04 -31.64
CA GLU A 228 -15.08 -1.90 -30.35
C GLU A 228 -14.08 -2.13 -29.21
N SER A 229 -13.48 -1.05 -28.71
CA SER A 229 -12.70 -1.11 -27.47
C SER A 229 -13.60 -1.36 -26.25
N VAL A 230 -12.98 -1.67 -25.11
CA VAL A 230 -13.69 -1.80 -23.81
C VAL A 230 -14.50 -0.54 -23.46
N TRP A 231 -14.04 0.62 -23.92
CA TRP A 231 -14.67 1.92 -23.70
C TRP A 231 -15.95 2.12 -24.50
N GLU A 232 -16.05 1.45 -25.65
CA GLU A 232 -17.11 1.65 -26.64
C GLU A 232 -18.24 0.63 -26.50
N ALA A 233 -17.98 -0.49 -25.80
CA ALA A 233 -18.93 -1.57 -25.60
C ALA A 233 -20.14 -1.16 -24.73
N ILE A 234 -21.28 -1.81 -24.99
CA ILE A 234 -22.53 -1.61 -24.25
C ILE A 234 -22.82 -2.87 -23.45
N PRO A 235 -22.69 -2.85 -22.11
CA PRO A 235 -22.98 -4.00 -21.26
C PRO A 235 -24.44 -4.38 -21.38
N HIS A 236 -24.72 -5.68 -21.43
CA HIS A 236 -26.07 -6.20 -21.60
C HIS A 236 -26.19 -7.60 -20.98
N PRO A 237 -27.38 -8.00 -20.51
CA PRO A 237 -27.54 -9.31 -19.90
C PRO A 237 -27.33 -10.40 -20.94
N SER A 238 -26.65 -11.46 -20.53
CA SER A 238 -26.52 -12.68 -21.34
C SER A 238 -27.89 -13.34 -21.56
N GLN A 239 -28.81 -13.16 -20.59
CA GLN A 239 -30.19 -13.67 -20.60
C GLN A 239 -31.16 -12.50 -20.88
N ASP A 240 -31.37 -12.15 -22.14
CA ASP A 240 -32.16 -10.98 -22.56
C ASP A 240 -33.65 -11.35 -22.75
N ASP A 241 -34.44 -11.14 -21.68
CA ASP A 241 -35.90 -11.24 -21.71
C ASP A 241 -36.61 -9.97 -22.23
N LYS A 242 -35.82 -8.97 -22.64
CA LYS A 242 -36.27 -7.68 -23.17
C LYS A 242 -36.92 -6.76 -22.14
N SER A 243 -36.71 -7.03 -20.84
CA SER A 243 -37.08 -6.12 -19.74
C SER A 243 -36.23 -4.84 -19.73
N PHE A 244 -34.98 -4.95 -20.17
CA PHE A 244 -34.05 -3.85 -20.41
C PHE A 244 -33.82 -3.64 -21.92
N GLY A 245 -33.04 -2.62 -22.28
CA GLY A 245 -32.78 -2.24 -23.66
C GLY A 245 -33.99 -1.57 -24.31
N LYS A 246 -34.12 -1.71 -25.62
CA LYS A 246 -35.21 -1.12 -26.39
C LYS A 246 -36.49 -1.94 -26.22
N ALA A 247 -37.60 -1.25 -25.98
CA ALA A 247 -38.90 -1.89 -25.78
C ALA A 247 -39.23 -2.91 -26.89
N ASN A 248 -39.59 -4.13 -26.48
CA ASN A 248 -39.86 -5.32 -27.31
C ASN A 248 -38.68 -5.94 -28.05
N GLU A 249 -37.51 -5.31 -28.08
CA GLU A 249 -36.32 -5.73 -28.84
C GLU A 249 -35.13 -6.12 -27.95
N GLY A 250 -35.11 -5.69 -26.68
CA GLY A 250 -33.97 -5.88 -25.79
C GLY A 250 -32.76 -5.08 -26.27
N PHE A 251 -31.56 -5.64 -26.09
CA PHE A 251 -30.33 -5.09 -26.67
C PHE A 251 -30.03 -5.62 -28.06
N MET A 252 -30.72 -6.67 -28.51
CA MET A 252 -30.36 -7.42 -29.72
C MET A 252 -30.25 -6.56 -30.98
N SER A 253 -31.14 -5.57 -31.13
CA SER A 253 -31.16 -4.66 -32.29
C SER A 253 -30.04 -3.63 -32.32
N LEU A 254 -29.14 -3.62 -31.33
CA LEU A 254 -27.83 -2.95 -31.42
C LEU A 254 -26.81 -3.78 -32.21
N PHE A 255 -26.94 -5.11 -32.19
CA PHE A 255 -25.91 -6.04 -32.67
C PHE A 255 -26.31 -6.72 -33.97
N THR A 256 -27.53 -7.22 -34.06
CA THR A 256 -28.03 -7.93 -35.24
C THR A 256 -29.34 -7.33 -35.75
N LYS A 257 -29.52 -7.39 -37.07
CA LYS A 257 -30.72 -6.92 -37.73
C LYS A 257 -31.43 -8.07 -38.42
N GLU A 258 -32.61 -8.37 -37.94
CA GLU A 258 -33.52 -9.39 -38.47
C GLU A 258 -34.74 -8.75 -39.13
N THR A 259 -35.51 -9.55 -39.89
CA THR A 259 -36.77 -9.07 -40.49
C THR A 259 -37.91 -9.00 -39.49
N GLN A 260 -37.86 -9.84 -38.45
CA GLN A 260 -38.81 -9.86 -37.35
C GLN A 260 -38.24 -9.11 -36.13
N VAL A 261 -39.13 -8.74 -35.21
CA VAL A 261 -38.70 -8.26 -33.89
C VAL A 261 -37.93 -9.40 -33.19
N PRO A 262 -36.74 -9.13 -32.61
CA PRO A 262 -35.96 -10.16 -31.93
C PRO A 262 -36.76 -10.88 -30.84
N SER A 263 -36.60 -12.19 -30.79
CA SER A 263 -37.12 -13.01 -29.70
C SER A 263 -36.33 -12.76 -28.41
N ALA A 264 -36.98 -12.92 -27.25
CA ALA A 264 -36.26 -13.05 -26.00
C ALA A 264 -35.32 -14.25 -26.10
N GLN A 265 -34.08 -14.11 -25.64
CA GLN A 265 -33.04 -15.10 -25.89
C GLN A 265 -31.91 -15.02 -24.87
N TRP A 266 -31.15 -16.10 -24.75
CA TRP A 266 -29.93 -16.16 -23.98
C TRP A 266 -28.73 -16.40 -24.89
N ARG A 267 -27.56 -15.91 -24.52
CA ARG A 267 -26.28 -16.19 -25.18
C ARG A 267 -25.11 -16.14 -24.20
N TYR A 268 -24.18 -17.06 -24.36
CA TYR A 268 -22.93 -17.08 -23.63
C TYR A 268 -21.77 -17.17 -24.63
N THR A 269 -20.63 -16.67 -24.20
CA THR A 269 -19.37 -16.68 -24.95
C THR A 269 -18.28 -17.07 -23.96
N ASN A 270 -17.42 -18.02 -24.31
CA ASN A 270 -16.26 -18.35 -23.48
C ASN A 270 -15.04 -17.51 -23.88
N ALA A 271 -13.98 -17.62 -23.09
CA ALA A 271 -12.63 -17.28 -23.50
C ALA A 271 -11.81 -18.57 -23.52
N THR A 272 -11.32 -19.00 -24.68
CA THR A 272 -10.75 -20.35 -24.82
C THR A 272 -9.48 -20.56 -24.01
N ASP A 273 -8.71 -19.49 -23.78
CA ASP A 273 -7.49 -19.53 -22.97
C ASP A 273 -7.80 -19.83 -21.50
N ALA A 274 -8.92 -19.32 -20.97
CA ALA A 274 -9.34 -19.53 -19.60
C ALA A 274 -9.77 -20.98 -19.32
N ASP A 275 -10.66 -21.55 -20.15
CA ASP A 275 -11.03 -22.96 -20.01
C ASP A 275 -9.82 -23.88 -20.26
N ALA A 276 -8.93 -23.52 -21.19
CA ALA A 276 -7.69 -24.26 -21.40
C ALA A 276 -6.74 -24.18 -20.18
N ARG A 277 -6.63 -23.01 -19.54
CA ARG A 277 -5.85 -22.82 -18.31
C ARG A 277 -6.42 -23.66 -17.17
N ALA A 278 -7.75 -23.73 -17.01
CA ALA A 278 -8.36 -24.63 -16.02
C ALA A 278 -7.98 -26.11 -16.26
N VAL A 279 -7.91 -26.56 -17.52
CA VAL A 279 -7.41 -27.91 -17.86
C VAL A 279 -5.90 -28.06 -17.57
N GLN A 280 -5.08 -27.07 -17.94
CA GLN A 280 -3.64 -27.05 -17.63
C GLN A 280 -3.39 -27.18 -16.12
N VAL A 281 -4.15 -26.43 -15.32
CA VAL A 281 -4.08 -26.47 -13.86
C VAL A 281 -4.42 -27.86 -13.33
N LEU A 282 -5.47 -28.51 -13.82
CA LEU A 282 -5.84 -29.86 -13.37
C LEU A 282 -4.87 -30.94 -13.85
N TYR A 283 -4.14 -30.69 -14.94
CA TYR A 283 -2.98 -31.50 -15.29
C TYR A 283 -1.89 -31.38 -14.22
N TRP A 284 -1.51 -30.15 -13.84
CA TRP A 284 -0.51 -29.93 -12.78
C TRP A 284 -0.95 -30.47 -11.42
N ALA A 285 -2.19 -30.25 -11.01
CA ALA A 285 -2.74 -30.81 -9.78
C ALA A 285 -2.57 -32.33 -9.75
N LYS A 286 -2.89 -33.01 -10.87
CA LYS A 286 -2.69 -34.46 -11.02
C LYS A 286 -1.23 -34.86 -10.89
N GLU A 287 -0.32 -34.19 -11.59
CA GLU A 287 1.13 -34.47 -11.49
C GLU A 287 1.67 -34.21 -10.08
N MET A 288 1.07 -33.27 -9.35
CA MET A 288 1.37 -32.95 -7.95
C MET A 288 0.66 -33.86 -6.92
N GLY A 289 -0.08 -34.88 -7.38
CA GLY A 289 -0.65 -35.93 -6.53
C GLY A 289 -2.16 -35.93 -6.34
N TYR A 290 -2.88 -34.94 -6.89
CA TYR A 290 -4.34 -34.92 -6.88
C TYR A 290 -4.92 -36.06 -7.72
N ASN A 291 -5.95 -36.74 -7.21
CA ASN A 291 -6.47 -37.95 -7.86
C ASN A 291 -7.98 -38.16 -7.74
N ASN A 292 -8.74 -37.12 -7.36
CA ASN A 292 -10.19 -37.23 -7.26
C ASN A 292 -10.81 -37.29 -8.68
N PRO A 293 -11.41 -38.42 -9.09
CA PRO A 293 -11.91 -38.59 -10.44
C PRO A 293 -13.06 -37.64 -10.78
N GLU A 294 -13.82 -37.17 -9.80
CA GLU A 294 -14.95 -36.27 -10.03
C GLU A 294 -14.52 -35.00 -10.78
N TYR A 295 -13.51 -34.30 -10.26
CA TYR A 295 -13.04 -33.04 -10.85
C TYR A 295 -12.13 -33.25 -12.06
N LEU A 296 -11.36 -34.35 -12.08
CA LEU A 296 -10.60 -34.72 -13.28
C LEU A 296 -11.52 -35.04 -14.46
N ASP A 297 -12.68 -35.67 -14.22
CA ASP A 297 -13.68 -35.93 -15.25
C ASP A 297 -14.44 -34.67 -15.68
N LYS A 298 -14.66 -33.72 -14.75
CA LYS A 298 -15.16 -32.37 -15.09
C LYS A 298 -14.16 -31.62 -15.99
N ALA A 299 -12.86 -31.68 -15.73
CA ALA A 299 -11.83 -31.09 -16.60
C ALA A 299 -11.77 -31.75 -17.99
N LYS A 300 -11.91 -33.09 -18.06
CA LYS A 300 -12.06 -33.81 -19.34
C LYS A 300 -13.26 -33.32 -20.13
N LYS A 301 -14.41 -33.14 -19.45
CA LYS A 301 -15.65 -32.66 -20.06
C LYS A 301 -15.50 -31.22 -20.57
N MET A 302 -14.89 -30.33 -19.80
CA MET A 302 -14.55 -28.98 -20.23
C MET A 302 -13.67 -29.01 -21.48
N GLY A 303 -12.59 -29.80 -21.48
CA GLY A 303 -11.73 -30.01 -22.65
C GLY A 303 -12.45 -30.58 -23.87
N ASP A 304 -13.51 -31.38 -23.67
CA ASP A 304 -14.30 -31.91 -24.78
C ASP A 304 -15.15 -30.84 -25.46
N TYR A 305 -15.85 -30.02 -24.67
CA TYR A 305 -16.64 -28.89 -25.19
C TYR A 305 -15.75 -27.78 -25.75
N LEU A 306 -14.53 -27.61 -25.21
CA LEU A 306 -13.57 -26.61 -25.67
C LEU A 306 -13.12 -26.85 -27.12
N ARG A 307 -13.34 -28.06 -27.68
CA ARG A 307 -13.16 -28.33 -29.11
C ARG A 307 -13.99 -27.42 -30.01
N TYR A 308 -15.06 -26.80 -29.54
CA TYR A 308 -15.79 -25.78 -30.30
C TYR A 308 -14.92 -24.57 -30.66
N GLY A 309 -13.94 -24.21 -29.81
CA GLY A 309 -12.95 -23.18 -30.10
C GLY A 309 -12.03 -23.50 -31.28
N MET A 310 -12.05 -24.75 -31.78
CA MET A 310 -11.25 -25.18 -32.93
C MET A 310 -11.91 -24.92 -34.29
N TYR A 311 -13.19 -24.57 -34.33
CA TYR A 311 -13.95 -24.45 -35.58
C TYR A 311 -14.07 -23.00 -36.04
N ASP A 312 -14.03 -22.80 -37.35
CA ASP A 312 -14.40 -21.53 -37.98
C ASP A 312 -15.77 -21.03 -37.47
N LYS A 313 -15.95 -19.70 -37.35
CA LYS A 313 -17.14 -19.06 -36.80
C LYS A 313 -18.45 -19.62 -37.33
N TYR A 314 -18.56 -19.82 -38.64
CA TYR A 314 -19.76 -20.36 -39.29
C TYR A 314 -19.49 -21.73 -39.93
N PHE A 315 -18.54 -22.48 -39.37
CA PHE A 315 -18.11 -23.78 -39.86
C PHE A 315 -17.75 -23.76 -41.36
N GLN A 316 -17.21 -22.65 -41.86
CA GLN A 316 -16.71 -22.59 -43.24
C GLN A 316 -15.43 -23.41 -43.35
N LYS A 317 -15.23 -24.04 -44.50
CA LYS A 317 -14.02 -24.80 -44.78
C LYS A 317 -12.78 -23.90 -44.68
N ILE A 318 -11.73 -24.38 -44.00
CA ILE A 318 -10.49 -23.63 -43.83
C ILE A 318 -9.86 -23.34 -45.20
N GLY A 319 -9.48 -22.08 -45.42
CA GLY A 319 -8.89 -21.59 -46.66
C GLY A 319 -9.88 -21.33 -47.79
N SER A 320 -11.16 -21.73 -47.67
CA SER A 320 -12.14 -21.53 -48.75
C SER A 320 -12.45 -20.05 -49.02
N ALA A 321 -12.27 -19.18 -48.03
CA ALA A 321 -12.46 -17.73 -48.15
C ALA A 321 -11.32 -17.01 -48.89
N LYS A 322 -10.22 -17.68 -49.24
CA LYS A 322 -9.05 -17.06 -49.88
C LYS A 322 -9.38 -16.24 -51.12
N SER A 323 -10.38 -16.65 -51.91
CA SER A 323 -10.89 -15.95 -53.09
C SER A 323 -12.12 -15.06 -52.83
N GLY A 324 -12.56 -14.92 -51.57
CA GLY A 324 -13.74 -14.15 -51.19
C GLY A 324 -15.08 -14.90 -51.32
N THR A 325 -15.02 -16.22 -51.48
CA THR A 325 -16.19 -17.08 -51.73
C THR A 325 -16.11 -18.33 -50.84
N PRO A 326 -16.38 -18.20 -49.52
CA PRO A 326 -16.26 -19.31 -48.59
C PRO A 326 -17.23 -20.45 -48.96
N THR A 327 -16.86 -21.68 -48.61
CA THR A 327 -17.70 -22.86 -48.80
C THR A 327 -17.98 -23.55 -47.46
N PRO A 328 -19.22 -24.02 -47.21
CA PRO A 328 -19.55 -24.67 -45.95
C PRO A 328 -18.73 -25.96 -45.74
N GLY A 329 -18.22 -26.16 -44.53
CA GLY A 329 -17.59 -27.41 -44.12
C GLY A 329 -18.59 -28.57 -44.06
N THR A 330 -18.11 -29.78 -44.32
CA THR A 330 -18.95 -31.00 -44.33
C THR A 330 -18.61 -31.98 -43.22
N GLY A 331 -17.48 -31.78 -42.54
CA GLY A 331 -17.03 -32.51 -41.37
C GLY A 331 -16.00 -31.67 -40.62
N LYS A 332 -14.81 -32.22 -40.36
CA LYS A 332 -13.71 -31.49 -39.69
C LYS A 332 -12.88 -30.60 -40.62
N ASP A 333 -13.32 -30.37 -41.86
CA ASP A 333 -12.63 -29.49 -42.80
C ASP A 333 -12.84 -27.99 -42.50
N SER A 334 -13.67 -27.66 -41.51
CA SER A 334 -13.80 -26.35 -40.87
C SER A 334 -13.04 -26.25 -39.53
N ASN A 335 -12.30 -27.29 -39.14
CA ASN A 335 -11.49 -27.31 -37.93
C ASN A 335 -10.07 -26.76 -38.21
N MET A 336 -9.68 -25.71 -37.50
CA MET A 336 -8.38 -25.06 -37.58
C MET A 336 -7.31 -25.76 -36.73
N TYR A 337 -7.73 -26.59 -35.77
CA TYR A 337 -6.90 -27.22 -34.74
C TYR A 337 -6.08 -26.19 -33.95
N LEU A 338 -6.68 -25.04 -33.68
CA LEU A 338 -6.15 -23.96 -32.86
C LEU A 338 -7.26 -23.52 -31.90
N MET A 339 -6.90 -22.87 -30.81
CA MET A 339 -7.87 -22.12 -30.01
C MET A 339 -8.12 -20.77 -30.68
N ALA A 340 -9.31 -20.61 -31.26
CA ALA A 340 -9.80 -19.30 -31.69
C ALA A 340 -10.15 -18.44 -30.47
N TRP A 341 -10.41 -17.14 -30.66
CA TRP A 341 -10.67 -16.25 -29.51
C TRP A 341 -11.80 -16.71 -28.59
N TYR A 342 -12.85 -17.29 -29.18
CA TYR A 342 -14.04 -17.74 -28.46
C TYR A 342 -14.76 -18.87 -29.21
N THR A 343 -15.62 -19.57 -28.49
CA THR A 343 -16.87 -20.13 -29.00
C THR A 343 -18.04 -19.43 -28.31
N SER A 344 -19.16 -19.29 -29.01
CA SER A 344 -20.38 -18.71 -28.46
C SER A 344 -21.60 -19.57 -28.80
N TRP A 345 -22.57 -19.59 -27.90
CA TRP A 345 -23.80 -20.37 -28.04
C TRP A 345 -24.98 -19.63 -27.43
N GLY A 346 -26.17 -19.88 -27.97
CA GLY A 346 -27.38 -19.20 -27.51
C GLY A 346 -28.66 -19.88 -27.98
N GLY A 347 -29.78 -19.41 -27.48
CA GLY A 347 -31.10 -20.00 -27.77
C GLY A 347 -32.25 -19.11 -27.34
N GLY A 348 -33.46 -19.50 -27.72
CA GLY A 348 -34.67 -18.76 -27.38
C GLY A 348 -35.07 -18.91 -25.91
N LEU A 349 -35.70 -17.87 -25.37
CA LEU A 349 -36.34 -17.90 -24.04
C LEU A 349 -37.87 -18.00 -24.18
N GLY A 350 -38.50 -18.77 -23.29
CA GLY A 350 -39.95 -18.82 -23.14
C GLY A 350 -40.70 -19.42 -24.33
N GLN A 351 -41.99 -19.05 -24.45
CA GLN A 351 -42.89 -19.61 -25.46
C GLN A 351 -42.49 -19.15 -26.87
N GLY A 352 -42.15 -20.10 -27.75
CA GLY A 352 -41.64 -19.81 -29.10
C GLY A 352 -40.12 -19.78 -29.21
N GLY A 353 -39.41 -20.13 -28.14
CA GLY A 353 -37.94 -20.22 -28.10
C GLY A 353 -37.33 -21.53 -28.62
N ASP A 354 -38.05 -22.34 -29.40
CA ASP A 354 -37.62 -23.68 -29.85
C ASP A 354 -36.50 -23.66 -30.92
N TRP A 355 -35.39 -22.98 -30.62
CA TRP A 355 -34.21 -22.86 -31.46
C TRP A 355 -32.98 -22.58 -30.61
N ALA A 356 -31.82 -23.04 -31.06
CA ALA A 356 -30.52 -22.73 -30.49
C ALA A 356 -29.45 -22.71 -31.57
N TRP A 357 -28.33 -22.04 -31.30
CA TRP A 357 -27.23 -21.86 -32.22
C TRP A 357 -25.87 -22.01 -31.54
N ARG A 358 -24.85 -22.27 -32.36
CA ARG A 358 -23.43 -22.31 -31.98
C ARG A 358 -22.58 -21.68 -33.07
N ILE A 359 -21.55 -20.95 -32.66
CA ILE A 359 -20.46 -20.48 -33.51
C ILE A 359 -19.13 -20.82 -32.84
N GLY A 360 -18.14 -21.22 -33.63
CA GLY A 360 -16.74 -21.11 -33.19
C GLY A 360 -16.25 -19.66 -33.35
N ALA A 361 -15.00 -19.48 -33.74
CA ALA A 361 -14.49 -18.19 -34.20
C ALA A 361 -13.50 -18.40 -35.34
N SER A 362 -13.36 -17.41 -36.22
CA SER A 362 -12.46 -17.53 -37.39
C SER A 362 -11.08 -16.90 -37.16
N HIS A 363 -10.91 -16.16 -36.06
CA HIS A 363 -9.69 -15.42 -35.71
C HIS A 363 -8.98 -16.17 -34.58
N THR A 364 -7.71 -16.50 -34.79
CA THR A 364 -6.86 -17.20 -33.81
C THR A 364 -5.73 -16.27 -33.40
N HIS A 365 -5.59 -16.09 -32.08
CA HIS A 365 -4.52 -15.30 -31.48
C HIS A 365 -3.50 -16.23 -30.83
N GLN A 366 -2.21 -15.96 -30.99
CA GLN A 366 -1.16 -16.84 -30.44
C GLN A 366 -1.24 -16.96 -28.91
N ALA A 367 -1.58 -15.87 -28.20
CA ALA A 367 -1.67 -15.87 -26.74
C ALA A 367 -2.75 -16.79 -26.15
N TYR A 368 -3.71 -17.21 -26.97
CA TYR A 368 -4.81 -18.07 -26.54
C TYR A 368 -4.50 -19.56 -26.72
N GLN A 369 -3.36 -19.91 -27.32
CA GLN A 369 -2.97 -21.31 -27.45
C GLN A 369 -2.45 -21.83 -26.10
N ASN A 370 -2.72 -23.10 -25.82
CA ASN A 370 -2.30 -23.77 -24.59
C ASN A 370 -1.88 -25.21 -24.92
N PRO A 371 -0.59 -25.42 -25.27
CA PRO A 371 -0.11 -26.75 -25.64
C PRO A 371 -0.11 -27.73 -24.46
N VAL A 372 -0.01 -27.25 -23.22
CA VAL A 372 -0.08 -28.10 -22.02
C VAL A 372 -1.48 -28.72 -21.88
N ALA A 373 -2.53 -27.91 -22.00
CA ALA A 373 -3.90 -28.41 -22.03
C ALA A 373 -4.11 -29.39 -23.20
N ALA A 374 -3.59 -29.07 -24.40
CA ALA A 374 -3.69 -29.97 -25.54
C ALA A 374 -2.97 -31.31 -25.31
N TYR A 375 -1.81 -31.31 -24.66
CA TYR A 375 -1.11 -32.51 -24.24
C TYR A 375 -1.91 -33.31 -23.20
N ALA A 376 -2.40 -32.66 -22.15
CA ALA A 376 -3.21 -33.26 -21.10
C ALA A 376 -4.44 -34.01 -21.65
N LEU A 377 -5.10 -33.42 -22.66
CA LEU A 377 -6.32 -33.93 -23.29
C LEU A 377 -6.07 -34.95 -24.40
N SER A 378 -4.82 -35.23 -24.78
CA SER A 378 -4.50 -36.10 -25.93
C SER A 378 -3.51 -37.22 -25.63
N ASP A 379 -2.58 -37.02 -24.70
CA ASP A 379 -1.58 -38.00 -24.36
C ASP A 379 -1.99 -38.84 -23.13
N PRO A 380 -1.82 -40.17 -23.17
CA PRO A 380 -2.08 -41.01 -22.00
C PRO A 380 -1.31 -40.61 -20.74
N ALA A 381 -0.09 -40.06 -20.87
CA ALA A 381 0.68 -39.55 -19.75
C ALA A 381 0.07 -38.25 -19.19
N GLY A 382 -0.47 -37.39 -20.05
CA GLY A 382 -1.26 -36.22 -19.66
C GLY A 382 -2.45 -36.58 -18.77
N GLY A 383 -3.17 -37.66 -19.12
CA GLY A 383 -4.14 -38.31 -18.22
C GLY A 383 -5.52 -37.66 -18.11
N LEU A 384 -5.79 -36.62 -18.90
CA LEU A 384 -7.09 -35.94 -18.98
C LEU A 384 -7.77 -36.14 -20.35
N ILE A 385 -7.58 -37.29 -20.99
CA ILE A 385 -8.21 -37.56 -22.29
C ILE A 385 -9.74 -37.63 -22.14
N PRO A 386 -10.52 -36.82 -22.90
CA PRO A 386 -11.98 -36.91 -22.88
C PRO A 386 -12.52 -38.23 -23.42
N GLU A 387 -13.71 -38.63 -22.97
CA GLU A 387 -14.30 -39.93 -23.31
C GLU A 387 -14.89 -39.99 -24.72
N SER A 388 -15.14 -38.84 -25.35
CA SER A 388 -15.72 -38.78 -26.68
C SER A 388 -14.81 -39.38 -27.75
N ALA A 389 -15.43 -39.98 -28.77
CA ALA A 389 -14.79 -40.90 -29.70
C ALA A 389 -13.59 -40.30 -30.45
N THR A 390 -13.58 -38.99 -30.69
CA THR A 390 -12.54 -38.33 -31.49
C THR A 390 -11.77 -37.23 -30.76
N ALA A 391 -12.11 -36.90 -29.51
CA ALA A 391 -11.45 -35.83 -28.77
C ALA A 391 -9.94 -36.01 -28.65
N LYS A 392 -9.47 -37.22 -28.31
CA LYS A 392 -8.03 -37.53 -28.22
C LYS A 392 -7.29 -37.14 -29.51
N ALA A 393 -7.86 -37.51 -30.66
CA ALA A 393 -7.24 -37.25 -31.96
C ALA A 393 -7.26 -35.76 -32.32
N ASP A 394 -8.33 -35.05 -31.98
CA ASP A 394 -8.43 -33.60 -32.21
C ASP A 394 -7.45 -32.82 -31.35
N TRP A 395 -7.32 -33.16 -30.07
CA TRP A 395 -6.36 -32.54 -29.17
C TRP A 395 -4.91 -32.86 -29.54
N ASN A 396 -4.63 -34.08 -30.01
CA ASN A 396 -3.29 -34.42 -30.50
C ASN A 396 -2.91 -33.61 -31.75
N ALA A 397 -3.86 -33.43 -32.68
CA ALA A 397 -3.66 -32.58 -33.85
C ALA A 397 -3.50 -31.10 -33.44
N THR A 398 -4.25 -30.65 -32.43
CA THR A 398 -4.19 -29.30 -31.88
C THR A 398 -2.86 -29.01 -31.21
N LEU A 399 -2.32 -29.93 -30.39
CA LEU A 399 -1.00 -29.80 -29.77
C LEU A 399 0.08 -29.51 -30.82
N LYS A 400 0.14 -30.34 -31.87
CA LYS A 400 1.10 -30.14 -32.96
C LYS A 400 0.87 -28.81 -33.65
N ARG A 401 -0.38 -28.50 -34.00
CA ARG A 401 -0.74 -27.30 -34.75
C ARG A 401 -0.42 -26.01 -33.99
N GLN A 402 -0.59 -26.00 -32.66
CA GLN A 402 -0.24 -24.86 -31.81
C GLN A 402 1.28 -24.61 -31.80
N LEU A 403 2.10 -25.67 -31.68
CA LEU A 403 3.55 -25.54 -31.74
C LEU A 403 4.05 -25.10 -33.12
N GLU A 404 3.41 -25.60 -34.19
CA GLU A 404 3.64 -25.10 -35.56
C GLU A 404 3.27 -23.61 -35.69
N PHE A 405 2.17 -23.18 -35.05
CA PHE A 405 1.69 -21.80 -35.08
C PHE A 405 2.65 -20.84 -34.38
N TYR A 406 3.12 -21.19 -33.18
CA TYR A 406 4.17 -20.42 -32.49
C TYR A 406 5.44 -20.33 -33.30
N THR A 407 5.89 -21.45 -33.88
CA THR A 407 7.09 -21.47 -34.73
C THR A 407 6.92 -20.57 -35.95
N TRP A 408 5.78 -20.67 -36.64
CA TRP A 408 5.45 -19.84 -37.79
C TRP A 408 5.43 -18.34 -37.45
N LEU A 409 4.90 -17.97 -36.29
CA LEU A 409 4.76 -16.58 -35.84
C LEU A 409 6.01 -16.03 -35.15
N GLN A 410 7.06 -16.83 -34.95
CA GLN A 410 8.27 -16.33 -34.32
C GLN A 410 9.01 -15.36 -35.25
N SER A 411 9.16 -14.12 -34.80
CA SER A 411 9.90 -13.07 -35.49
C SER A 411 11.37 -13.44 -35.68
N HIS A 412 12.04 -12.64 -36.50
CA HIS A 412 13.47 -12.75 -36.68
C HIS A 412 14.23 -12.56 -35.35
N GLU A 413 13.79 -11.63 -34.51
CA GLU A 413 14.38 -11.35 -33.20
C GLU A 413 14.07 -12.46 -32.20
N GLY A 414 12.81 -12.84 -32.03
CA GLY A 414 12.42 -13.94 -31.12
C GLY A 414 10.99 -13.85 -30.54
N ALA A 415 10.37 -12.67 -30.57
CA ALA A 415 8.96 -12.45 -30.19
C ALA A 415 7.97 -13.19 -31.10
N ILE A 416 6.74 -13.40 -30.62
CA ILE A 416 5.67 -14.08 -31.36
C ILE A 416 4.62 -13.09 -31.89
N GLY A 417 4.41 -13.08 -33.20
CA GLY A 417 3.43 -12.23 -33.88
C GLY A 417 1.97 -12.63 -33.63
N GLY A 418 1.02 -11.73 -33.91
CA GLY A 418 -0.38 -11.87 -33.46
C GLY A 418 -1.09 -13.18 -33.78
N GLY A 419 -1.31 -13.50 -35.06
CA GLY A 419 -2.01 -14.73 -35.40
C GLY A 419 -2.50 -14.84 -36.84
N ALA A 420 -3.68 -15.46 -37.01
CA ALA A 420 -4.26 -15.70 -38.32
C ALA A 420 -5.79 -15.68 -38.30
N THR A 421 -6.38 -15.57 -39.48
CA THR A 421 -7.84 -15.66 -39.66
C THR A 421 -8.24 -16.48 -40.88
N ASN A 422 -9.35 -17.22 -40.76
CA ASN A 422 -10.07 -17.81 -41.87
C ASN A 422 -11.16 -16.88 -42.46
N SER A 423 -11.44 -15.76 -41.78
CA SER A 423 -12.46 -14.78 -42.17
C SER A 423 -11.88 -13.37 -42.10
N LEU A 424 -11.19 -12.96 -43.17
CA LEU A 424 -10.66 -11.60 -43.26
C LEU A 424 -11.79 -10.56 -43.14
N ASP A 425 -11.54 -9.53 -42.33
CA ASP A 425 -12.50 -8.48 -41.91
C ASP A 425 -13.80 -9.08 -41.32
N GLY A 426 -13.73 -10.31 -40.80
CA GLY A 426 -14.88 -11.07 -40.27
C GLY A 426 -16.05 -11.22 -41.24
N SER A 427 -15.77 -11.16 -42.54
CA SER A 427 -16.78 -11.21 -43.61
C SER A 427 -16.37 -12.13 -44.76
N TYR A 428 -15.37 -12.98 -44.55
CA TYR A 428 -14.80 -13.90 -45.54
C TYR A 428 -14.36 -13.20 -46.83
N LYS A 429 -13.78 -12.00 -46.72
CA LYS A 429 -13.23 -11.28 -47.87
C LYS A 429 -12.05 -12.04 -48.48
N ALA A 430 -11.83 -11.82 -49.78
CA ALA A 430 -10.66 -12.33 -50.47
C ALA A 430 -9.38 -11.81 -49.81
N TYR A 431 -8.39 -12.68 -49.72
CA TYR A 431 -7.12 -12.35 -49.09
C TYR A 431 -6.33 -11.36 -49.94
N PRO A 432 -5.60 -10.40 -49.35
CA PRO A 432 -4.71 -9.52 -50.08
C PRO A 432 -3.66 -10.33 -50.85
N ALA A 433 -3.29 -9.85 -52.04
CA ALA A 433 -2.22 -10.48 -52.81
C ALA A 433 -0.90 -10.47 -52.00
N GLY A 434 -0.29 -11.64 -51.85
CA GLY A 434 0.98 -11.79 -51.13
C GLY A 434 0.87 -11.90 -49.61
N VAL A 435 -0.33 -11.92 -49.03
CA VAL A 435 -0.48 -12.19 -47.58
C VAL A 435 0.07 -13.58 -47.26
N SER A 436 0.82 -13.67 -46.17
CA SER A 436 1.30 -14.95 -45.65
C SER A 436 0.14 -15.81 -45.13
N THR A 437 0.31 -17.12 -45.18
CA THR A 437 -0.73 -18.05 -44.73
C THR A 437 -0.19 -19.20 -43.91
N PHE A 438 -0.97 -19.61 -42.91
CA PHE A 438 -0.77 -20.80 -42.10
C PHE A 438 -1.96 -21.74 -42.30
N TYR A 439 -1.75 -22.92 -42.88
CA TYR A 439 -2.84 -23.84 -43.23
C TYR A 439 -3.99 -23.15 -44.01
N ASP A 440 -3.64 -22.25 -44.93
CA ASP A 440 -4.54 -21.39 -45.71
C ASP A 440 -5.40 -20.38 -44.91
N MET A 441 -5.09 -20.14 -43.63
CA MET A 441 -5.56 -18.95 -42.89
C MET A 441 -4.62 -17.78 -43.14
N ALA A 442 -5.14 -16.57 -43.32
CA ALA A 442 -4.36 -15.37 -43.59
C ALA A 442 -3.73 -14.82 -42.30
N TYR A 443 -2.46 -14.41 -42.36
CA TYR A 443 -1.79 -13.72 -41.24
C TYR A 443 -2.54 -12.45 -40.81
N GLN A 444 -2.60 -12.23 -39.49
CA GLN A 444 -3.08 -11.00 -38.87
C GLN A 444 -2.08 -10.54 -37.81
N GLU A 445 -1.69 -9.28 -37.91
CA GLU A 445 -0.83 -8.62 -36.91
C GLU A 445 -1.55 -8.43 -35.57
N ALA A 446 -2.81 -8.01 -35.62
CA ALA A 446 -3.69 -7.83 -34.47
C ALA A 446 -5.01 -8.59 -34.71
N PRO A 447 -5.05 -9.90 -34.38
CA PRO A 447 -6.29 -10.67 -34.44
C PRO A 447 -7.36 -10.09 -33.51
N VAL A 448 -8.61 -10.10 -33.96
CA VAL A 448 -9.81 -9.69 -33.21
C VAL A 448 -9.95 -8.20 -32.92
N TYR A 449 -9.02 -7.59 -32.17
CA TYR A 449 -9.15 -6.21 -31.68
C TYR A 449 -8.03 -5.30 -32.18
N ARG A 450 -8.40 -4.04 -32.47
CA ARG A 450 -7.60 -2.98 -33.09
C ARG A 450 -7.59 -1.68 -32.27
N ASP A 451 -8.25 -1.65 -31.11
CA ASP A 451 -8.26 -0.51 -30.19
C ASP A 451 -8.17 -0.98 -28.72
N PRO A 452 -6.95 -1.20 -28.20
CA PRO A 452 -5.68 -1.20 -28.94
C PRO A 452 -5.51 -2.44 -29.84
N ASP A 453 -4.51 -2.41 -30.73
CA ASP A 453 -4.10 -3.59 -31.49
C ASP A 453 -3.73 -4.73 -30.53
N SER A 454 -4.39 -5.88 -30.67
CA SER A 454 -4.37 -6.94 -29.65
C SER A 454 -2.97 -7.44 -29.27
N ASN A 455 -2.04 -7.57 -30.22
CA ASN A 455 -0.70 -8.14 -29.96
C ASN A 455 0.40 -7.08 -29.73
N THR A 456 0.04 -5.86 -29.32
CA THR A 456 1.04 -4.85 -28.90
C THR A 456 1.45 -5.01 -27.44
N TRP A 457 0.57 -5.56 -26.58
CA TRP A 457 0.86 -5.75 -25.16
C TRP A 457 1.83 -6.91 -24.93
N PHE A 458 2.87 -6.69 -24.11
CA PHE A 458 3.88 -7.71 -23.81
C PHE A 458 3.38 -8.86 -22.92
N GLY A 459 2.26 -8.70 -22.19
CA GLY A 459 1.64 -9.82 -21.46
C GLY A 459 1.24 -10.98 -22.38
N PHE A 460 0.84 -10.68 -23.62
CA PHE A 460 0.64 -11.69 -24.66
C PHE A 460 1.93 -12.31 -25.19
N GLN A 461 3.11 -11.92 -24.72
CA GLN A 461 4.32 -12.73 -24.86
C GLN A 461 4.53 -13.62 -23.64
N ALA A 462 4.42 -13.07 -22.42
CA ALA A 462 4.69 -13.83 -21.20
C ALA A 462 3.76 -15.05 -21.04
N TRP A 463 2.43 -14.85 -21.10
CA TRP A 463 1.45 -15.91 -20.88
C TRP A 463 1.60 -17.14 -21.79
N PRO A 464 1.63 -17.01 -23.13
CA PRO A 464 1.76 -18.17 -23.99
C PRO A 464 3.14 -18.83 -23.89
N LEU A 465 4.21 -18.07 -23.65
CA LEU A 465 5.56 -18.61 -23.64
C LEU A 465 5.92 -19.25 -22.31
N GLU A 466 5.27 -18.88 -21.22
CA GLU A 466 5.22 -19.70 -20.01
C GLU A 466 4.70 -21.10 -20.33
N ARG A 467 3.57 -21.24 -21.02
CA ARG A 467 3.00 -22.54 -21.40
C ARG A 467 3.89 -23.33 -22.39
N VAL A 468 4.61 -22.64 -23.28
CA VAL A 468 5.58 -23.29 -24.18
C VAL A 468 6.81 -23.75 -23.39
N ALA A 469 7.26 -23.00 -22.39
CA ALA A 469 8.32 -23.41 -21.48
C ALA A 469 7.91 -24.64 -20.65
N GLU A 470 6.69 -24.64 -20.11
CA GLU A 470 6.09 -25.81 -19.46
C GLU A 470 6.07 -27.01 -20.41
N MET A 471 5.61 -26.84 -21.66
CA MET A 471 5.56 -27.93 -22.63
C MET A 471 6.96 -28.47 -22.97
N TYR A 472 7.97 -27.59 -23.07
CA TYR A 472 9.36 -28.02 -23.24
C TYR A 472 9.82 -28.87 -22.05
N TYR A 473 9.58 -28.41 -20.82
CA TYR A 473 9.88 -29.15 -19.60
C TYR A 473 9.17 -30.50 -19.55
N ILE A 474 7.85 -30.56 -19.77
CA ILE A 474 7.04 -31.79 -19.73
C ILE A 474 7.56 -32.83 -20.73
N LEU A 475 7.88 -32.42 -21.96
CA LEU A 475 8.42 -33.33 -22.97
C LEU A 475 9.82 -33.82 -22.58
N ALA A 476 10.67 -32.93 -22.05
CA ALA A 476 12.00 -33.30 -21.59
C ALA A 476 11.96 -34.29 -20.43
N GLU A 477 11.16 -34.00 -19.40
CA GLU A 477 10.98 -34.82 -18.20
C GLU A 477 10.39 -36.19 -18.51
N SER A 478 9.43 -36.27 -19.43
CA SER A 478 8.87 -37.55 -19.89
C SER A 478 9.82 -38.37 -20.75
N GLY A 479 10.99 -37.81 -21.12
CA GLY A 479 12.02 -38.45 -21.94
C GLY A 479 11.81 -38.32 -23.46
N ASP A 480 10.87 -37.49 -23.91
CA ASP A 480 10.71 -37.17 -25.34
C ASP A 480 11.67 -36.05 -25.75
N LEU A 481 12.86 -36.46 -26.21
CA LEU A 481 13.92 -35.55 -26.65
C LEU A 481 14.04 -35.47 -28.18
N THR A 482 13.11 -36.06 -28.93
CA THR A 482 13.29 -36.26 -30.38
C THR A 482 12.07 -35.93 -31.23
N SER A 483 10.88 -35.85 -30.66
CA SER A 483 9.68 -35.52 -31.44
C SER A 483 9.77 -34.12 -32.06
N GLU A 484 9.01 -33.92 -33.14
CA GLU A 484 8.87 -32.59 -33.75
C GLU A 484 8.25 -31.59 -32.76
N ASN A 485 7.36 -32.05 -31.86
CA ASN A 485 6.78 -31.23 -30.81
C ASN A 485 7.85 -30.72 -29.84
N PHE A 486 8.74 -31.61 -29.36
CA PHE A 486 9.86 -31.23 -28.50
C PHE A 486 10.79 -30.23 -29.19
N GLN A 487 11.17 -30.51 -30.44
CA GLN A 487 12.06 -29.63 -31.22
C GLN A 487 11.46 -28.25 -31.45
N MET A 488 10.15 -28.16 -31.75
CA MET A 488 9.46 -26.88 -31.91
C MET A 488 9.35 -26.11 -30.58
N ALA A 489 8.89 -26.77 -29.51
CA ALA A 489 8.77 -26.16 -28.19
C ALA A 489 10.11 -25.60 -27.72
N LYS A 490 11.17 -26.42 -27.75
CA LYS A 490 12.54 -26.01 -27.43
C LYS A 490 13.01 -24.83 -28.28
N LYS A 491 12.87 -24.91 -29.62
CA LYS A 491 13.33 -23.84 -30.51
C LYS A 491 12.64 -22.51 -30.22
N VAL A 492 11.32 -22.54 -30.05
CA VAL A 492 10.52 -21.35 -29.78
C VAL A 492 10.96 -20.72 -28.45
N ILE A 493 10.96 -21.49 -27.36
CA ILE A 493 11.26 -20.94 -26.04
C ILE A 493 12.71 -20.48 -25.91
N THR A 494 13.69 -21.24 -26.43
CA THR A 494 15.10 -20.84 -26.37
C THR A 494 15.31 -19.48 -27.05
N LYS A 495 14.77 -19.30 -28.26
CA LYS A 495 14.92 -18.04 -29.00
C LYS A 495 14.16 -16.88 -28.35
N TRP A 496 13.00 -17.15 -27.75
CA TRP A 496 12.23 -16.13 -27.06
C TRP A 496 12.89 -15.66 -25.75
N ILE A 497 13.49 -16.59 -24.98
CA ILE A 497 14.26 -16.26 -23.78
C ILE A 497 15.50 -15.45 -24.15
N ASP A 498 16.22 -15.84 -25.20
CA ASP A 498 17.37 -15.08 -25.73
C ASP A 498 17.00 -13.64 -26.06
N TRP A 499 15.90 -13.42 -26.79
CA TRP A 499 15.41 -12.09 -27.15
C TRP A 499 14.87 -11.29 -25.95
N SER A 500 14.08 -11.91 -25.08
CA SER A 500 13.36 -11.16 -24.02
C SER A 500 14.29 -10.64 -22.94
N LYS A 501 15.35 -11.39 -22.59
CA LYS A 501 16.34 -10.99 -21.58
C LYS A 501 17.04 -9.67 -21.91
N ASP A 502 17.16 -9.32 -23.19
CA ASP A 502 17.74 -8.04 -23.63
C ASP A 502 16.94 -6.81 -23.14
N TYR A 503 15.70 -6.99 -22.71
CA TYR A 503 14.78 -5.91 -22.30
C TYR A 503 14.25 -6.04 -20.87
N VAL A 504 14.82 -6.94 -20.06
CA VAL A 504 14.44 -7.14 -18.66
C VAL A 504 15.58 -6.69 -17.77
N PHE A 505 15.26 -5.85 -16.78
CA PHE A 505 16.26 -5.18 -15.95
C PHE A 505 15.94 -5.39 -14.47
N VAL A 506 16.98 -5.63 -13.68
CA VAL A 506 16.92 -5.77 -12.22
C VAL A 506 17.99 -4.89 -11.60
N GLY A 507 17.61 -4.01 -10.67
CA GLY A 507 18.51 -3.04 -10.06
C GLY A 507 18.99 -1.95 -11.02
N GLU A 508 18.42 -1.88 -12.22
CA GLU A 508 18.76 -0.95 -13.28
C GLU A 508 17.51 -0.44 -13.98
N ARG A 509 17.53 0.84 -14.38
CA ARG A 509 16.44 1.47 -15.13
C ARG A 509 16.85 1.67 -16.59
N PRO A 510 16.08 1.17 -17.57
CA PRO A 510 16.37 1.38 -18.98
C PRO A 510 16.15 2.84 -19.38
N VAL A 511 17.00 3.33 -20.28
CA VAL A 511 16.87 4.67 -20.87
C VAL A 511 15.95 4.60 -22.09
N THR A 512 14.91 5.44 -22.09
CA THR A 512 13.96 5.57 -23.19
C THR A 512 13.79 7.01 -23.65
N ASP A 513 13.26 7.19 -24.87
CA ASP A 513 12.74 8.49 -25.29
C ASP A 513 11.26 8.68 -24.90
N ALA A 514 10.74 9.89 -25.16
CA ALA A 514 9.36 10.25 -24.81
C ALA A 514 8.28 9.48 -25.62
N GLN A 515 8.66 8.68 -26.62
CA GLN A 515 7.77 7.79 -27.37
C GLN A 515 7.92 6.33 -26.93
N GLY A 516 8.66 6.07 -25.85
CA GLY A 516 8.82 4.76 -25.25
C GLY A 516 9.84 3.85 -25.94
N TYR A 517 10.63 4.35 -26.90
CA TYR A 517 11.68 3.52 -27.51
C TYR A 517 12.88 3.40 -26.57
N TYR A 518 13.39 2.18 -26.41
CA TYR A 518 14.69 1.94 -25.76
C TYR A 518 15.82 2.60 -26.54
N LEU A 519 16.77 3.18 -25.81
CA LEU A 519 17.95 3.83 -26.38
C LEU A 519 19.21 3.03 -26.07
N ASN A 520 20.14 2.98 -27.03
CA ASN A 520 21.49 2.46 -26.79
C ASN A 520 22.38 3.51 -26.09
N SER A 521 23.63 3.14 -25.77
CA SER A 521 24.59 4.03 -25.10
C SER A 521 24.98 5.28 -25.90
N ALA A 522 24.69 5.32 -27.21
CA ALA A 522 24.85 6.49 -28.06
C ALA A 522 23.59 7.38 -28.15
N GLY A 523 22.52 7.04 -27.42
CA GLY A 523 21.24 7.76 -27.43
C GLY A 523 20.40 7.51 -28.68
N GLN A 524 20.65 6.42 -29.43
CA GLN A 524 19.90 6.06 -30.63
C GLN A 524 18.82 5.03 -30.29
N ARG A 525 17.66 5.12 -30.96
CA ARG A 525 16.57 4.14 -30.81
C ARG A 525 17.02 2.75 -31.22
N ILE A 526 16.65 1.77 -30.41
CA ILE A 526 16.70 0.34 -30.74
C ILE A 526 15.39 0.00 -31.44
N LEU A 527 15.47 -0.46 -32.69
CA LEU A 527 14.32 -0.70 -33.59
C LEU A 527 14.26 -2.19 -33.98
N GLY A 528 14.40 -3.07 -32.98
CA GLY A 528 14.57 -4.51 -33.17
C GLY A 528 16.03 -4.95 -33.31
N GLY A 529 16.24 -6.17 -33.80
CA GLY A 529 17.54 -6.84 -33.85
C GLY A 529 17.78 -7.83 -32.69
N THR A 530 18.88 -8.58 -32.78
CA THR A 530 19.32 -9.55 -31.75
C THR A 530 20.54 -9.02 -31.00
N ASN A 531 20.74 -9.47 -29.75
CA ASN A 531 21.83 -9.02 -28.88
C ASN A 531 21.83 -7.50 -28.70
N VAL A 532 20.66 -6.93 -28.45
CA VAL A 532 20.55 -5.48 -28.29
C VAL A 532 21.17 -5.07 -26.95
N GLN A 533 21.69 -3.84 -26.89
CA GLN A 533 22.34 -3.31 -25.70
C GLN A 533 21.66 -2.00 -25.34
N VAL A 534 20.67 -2.11 -24.45
CA VAL A 534 19.92 -0.98 -23.91
C VAL A 534 20.83 -0.21 -22.93
N ALA A 535 20.84 1.11 -23.03
CA ALA A 535 21.50 1.95 -22.04
C ALA A 535 20.70 1.93 -20.74
N THR A 536 21.38 1.79 -19.61
CA THR A 536 20.76 1.75 -18.29
C THR A 536 21.36 2.77 -17.33
N THR A 537 20.62 3.09 -16.28
CA THR A 537 21.10 3.83 -15.11
C THR A 537 20.90 3.00 -13.85
N PRO A 538 21.84 2.99 -12.87
CA PRO A 538 21.65 2.25 -11.63
C PRO A 538 20.37 2.65 -10.90
N ALA A 539 19.57 1.66 -10.53
CA ALA A 539 18.30 1.81 -9.83
C ALA A 539 18.03 0.62 -8.88
N PRO A 540 18.80 0.49 -7.78
CA PRO A 540 18.65 -0.63 -6.85
C PRO A 540 17.21 -0.74 -6.31
N GLY A 541 16.64 -1.95 -6.32
CA GLY A 541 15.25 -2.21 -5.92
C GLY A 541 14.21 -2.02 -7.04
N GLU A 542 14.61 -1.60 -8.24
CA GLU A 542 13.72 -1.53 -9.40
C GLU A 542 13.84 -2.78 -10.27
N PHE A 543 12.71 -3.24 -10.80
CA PHE A 543 12.67 -4.10 -11.98
C PHE A 543 11.97 -3.37 -13.11
N TRP A 544 12.33 -3.68 -14.36
CA TRP A 544 11.66 -3.18 -15.54
C TRP A 544 11.52 -4.29 -16.58
N ILE A 545 10.34 -4.40 -17.16
CA ILE A 545 10.02 -5.33 -18.25
C ILE A 545 9.42 -4.55 -19.42
N PRO A 546 9.37 -5.10 -20.64
CA PRO A 546 8.67 -4.46 -21.75
C PRO A 546 7.17 -4.39 -21.49
N GLY A 547 6.53 -3.30 -21.92
CA GLY A 547 5.08 -3.15 -21.93
C GLY A 547 4.47 -3.26 -23.33
N GLY A 548 5.21 -2.80 -24.35
CA GLY A 548 4.69 -2.59 -25.70
C GLY A 548 5.58 -3.13 -26.81
N GLN A 549 4.97 -3.40 -27.98
CA GLN A 549 5.64 -3.90 -29.18
C GLN A 549 5.05 -3.28 -30.45
N GLU A 550 5.90 -2.99 -31.43
CA GLU A 550 5.54 -2.58 -32.79
C GLU A 550 5.99 -3.64 -33.79
N TRP A 551 5.08 -4.06 -34.67
CA TRP A 551 5.32 -5.13 -35.63
C TRP A 551 5.60 -4.59 -37.03
N GLN A 552 6.46 -5.27 -37.79
CA GLN A 552 6.74 -4.95 -39.19
C GLN A 552 6.91 -6.21 -40.03
N GLY A 553 6.29 -6.21 -41.21
CA GLY A 553 6.40 -7.31 -42.17
C GLY A 553 5.42 -8.43 -41.85
N GLN A 554 5.70 -9.63 -42.35
CA GLN A 554 4.88 -10.83 -42.14
C GLN A 554 5.79 -12.05 -42.03
N PRO A 555 5.39 -13.11 -41.32
CA PRO A 555 6.09 -14.38 -41.38
C PRO A 555 6.07 -14.94 -42.81
N ASP A 556 7.03 -15.77 -43.18
CA ASP A 556 6.97 -16.48 -44.46
C ASP A 556 5.80 -17.47 -44.46
N LYS A 557 5.31 -17.87 -45.64
CA LYS A 557 4.24 -18.87 -45.72
C LYS A 557 4.67 -20.17 -45.03
N TRP A 558 3.83 -20.69 -44.14
CA TRP A 558 4.12 -21.96 -43.47
C TRP A 558 4.13 -23.14 -44.45
N ASN A 559 5.23 -23.91 -44.46
CA ASN A 559 5.40 -25.13 -45.26
C ASN A 559 5.89 -26.32 -44.40
N GLY A 560 5.67 -26.26 -43.07
CA GLY A 560 6.16 -27.25 -42.11
C GLY A 560 7.52 -26.88 -41.50
N PHE A 561 7.82 -27.49 -40.34
CA PHE A 561 8.96 -27.13 -39.51
C PHE A 561 10.32 -27.31 -40.22
N SER A 562 10.47 -28.39 -41.00
CA SER A 562 11.69 -28.65 -41.77
C SER A 562 11.99 -27.62 -42.86
N SER A 563 11.01 -26.77 -43.21
CA SER A 563 11.12 -25.68 -44.19
C SER A 563 11.00 -24.30 -43.54
N PHE A 564 11.04 -24.22 -42.21
CA PHE A 564 10.96 -22.96 -41.49
C PHE A 564 12.19 -22.09 -41.78
N THR A 565 11.95 -20.85 -42.18
CA THR A 565 12.97 -19.90 -42.68
C THR A 565 13.53 -18.98 -41.59
N GLU A 566 12.99 -19.06 -40.37
CA GLU A 566 13.25 -18.10 -39.28
C GLU A 566 12.81 -16.66 -39.60
N ASN A 567 11.88 -16.51 -40.54
CA ASN A 567 11.15 -15.30 -40.86
C ASN A 567 12.04 -14.03 -40.96
N PRO A 568 13.04 -13.99 -41.85
CA PRO A 568 14.02 -12.90 -41.94
C PRO A 568 13.45 -11.58 -42.46
N ASN A 569 12.13 -11.44 -42.65
CA ASN A 569 11.47 -10.17 -42.97
C ASN A 569 10.38 -9.80 -41.95
N PHE A 570 10.19 -10.62 -40.91
CA PHE A 570 9.21 -10.39 -39.87
C PHE A 570 9.90 -9.86 -38.63
N ARG A 571 9.62 -8.61 -38.27
CA ARG A 571 10.36 -7.86 -37.23
C ARG A 571 9.45 -7.39 -36.13
N VAL A 572 10.05 -7.25 -34.95
CA VAL A 572 9.45 -6.57 -33.79
C VAL A 572 10.38 -5.46 -33.31
N THR A 573 9.79 -4.34 -32.89
CA THR A 573 10.45 -3.32 -32.06
C THR A 573 9.81 -3.33 -30.68
N THR A 574 10.58 -3.72 -29.67
CA THR A 574 10.16 -3.74 -28.26
C THR A 574 10.24 -2.33 -27.66
N LYS A 575 9.26 -1.95 -26.82
CA LYS A 575 9.10 -0.58 -26.31
C LYS A 575 8.41 -0.55 -24.94
N ASP A 576 8.26 0.67 -24.43
CA ASP A 576 7.40 1.06 -23.31
C ASP A 576 7.73 0.27 -22.04
N PRO A 577 8.91 0.46 -21.42
CA PRO A 577 9.24 -0.23 -20.19
C PRO A 577 8.23 0.10 -19.08
N VAL A 578 7.74 -0.95 -18.41
CA VAL A 578 6.77 -0.89 -17.33
C VAL A 578 7.20 -1.79 -16.18
N GLN A 579 6.43 -1.76 -15.09
CA GLN A 579 6.63 -2.60 -13.91
C GLN A 579 5.39 -3.45 -13.61
N ASP A 580 4.73 -3.97 -14.66
CA ASP A 580 3.53 -4.83 -14.52
C ASP A 580 3.89 -6.13 -13.78
N THR A 581 3.38 -6.29 -12.56
CA THR A 581 3.72 -7.42 -11.68
C THR A 581 3.06 -8.72 -12.13
N GLY A 582 1.91 -8.69 -12.79
CA GLY A 582 1.29 -9.89 -13.34
C GLY A 582 2.08 -10.46 -14.50
N VAL A 583 2.50 -9.60 -15.43
CA VAL A 583 3.37 -9.98 -16.54
C VAL A 583 4.74 -10.45 -16.03
N LEU A 584 5.27 -9.83 -14.97
CA LEU A 584 6.49 -10.29 -14.30
C LEU A 584 6.34 -11.72 -13.77
N GLY A 585 5.27 -12.02 -13.03
CA GLY A 585 5.04 -13.36 -12.47
C GLY A 585 4.94 -14.45 -13.54
N SER A 586 4.28 -14.15 -14.67
CA SER A 586 4.26 -15.06 -15.83
C SER A 586 5.64 -15.19 -16.49
N TYR A 587 6.38 -14.09 -16.66
CA TYR A 587 7.74 -14.09 -17.22
C TYR A 587 8.70 -14.93 -16.39
N VAL A 588 8.65 -14.80 -15.07
CA VAL A 588 9.43 -15.61 -14.13
C VAL A 588 9.11 -17.09 -14.29
N LYS A 589 7.83 -17.48 -14.37
CA LYS A 589 7.47 -18.89 -14.63
C LYS A 589 8.04 -19.40 -15.96
N ALA A 590 8.01 -18.59 -17.03
CA ALA A 590 8.64 -18.96 -18.30
C ALA A 590 10.15 -19.21 -18.17
N LEU A 591 10.88 -18.37 -17.43
CA LEU A 591 12.31 -18.56 -17.13
C LEU A 591 12.54 -19.83 -16.31
N THR A 592 11.75 -20.04 -15.26
CA THR A 592 11.83 -21.18 -14.35
C THR A 592 11.63 -22.51 -15.10
N PHE A 593 10.53 -22.65 -15.83
CA PHE A 593 10.25 -23.86 -16.60
C PHE A 593 11.26 -24.07 -17.73
N PHE A 594 11.77 -23.01 -18.35
CA PHE A 594 12.85 -23.13 -19.33
C PHE A 594 14.13 -23.69 -18.70
N ALA A 595 14.57 -23.14 -17.57
CA ALA A 595 15.75 -23.62 -16.85
C ALA A 595 15.58 -25.09 -16.44
N ALA A 596 14.45 -25.44 -15.80
CA ALA A 596 14.11 -26.81 -15.42
C ALA A 596 14.05 -27.75 -16.64
N GLY A 597 13.51 -27.29 -17.77
CA GLY A 597 13.48 -28.06 -19.02
C GLY A 597 14.87 -28.36 -19.55
N THR A 598 15.81 -27.40 -19.45
CA THR A 598 17.21 -27.65 -19.83
C THR A 598 17.89 -28.67 -18.91
N GLN A 599 17.53 -28.67 -17.63
CA GLN A 599 18.03 -29.65 -16.67
C GLN A 599 17.45 -31.03 -16.92
N ALA A 600 16.15 -31.14 -17.19
CA ALA A 600 15.48 -32.39 -17.54
C ALA A 600 16.06 -32.99 -18.83
N GLU A 601 16.36 -32.16 -19.84
CA GLU A 601 16.97 -32.62 -21.10
C GLU A 601 18.41 -33.12 -20.91
N ASN A 602 19.25 -32.39 -20.18
CA ASN A 602 20.69 -32.61 -20.15
C ASN A 602 21.18 -33.37 -18.90
N GLY A 603 20.32 -33.56 -17.89
CA GLY A 603 20.67 -34.04 -16.55
C GLY A 603 21.32 -32.98 -15.65
N THR A 604 21.65 -31.80 -16.19
CA THR A 604 22.21 -30.62 -15.49
C THR A 604 21.72 -29.35 -16.18
N LEU A 605 21.68 -28.22 -15.47
CA LEU A 605 21.39 -26.93 -16.10
C LEU A 605 22.36 -26.63 -17.26
N SER A 606 21.80 -26.18 -18.39
CA SER A 606 22.60 -25.59 -19.47
C SER A 606 23.12 -24.20 -19.06
N ALA A 607 24.00 -23.59 -19.86
CA ALA A 607 24.47 -22.22 -19.58
C ALA A 607 23.31 -21.22 -19.63
N GLU A 608 22.47 -21.32 -20.67
CA GLU A 608 21.29 -20.49 -20.87
C GLU A 608 20.24 -20.76 -19.78
N GLY A 609 20.12 -22.01 -19.33
CA GLY A 609 19.25 -22.40 -18.22
C GLY A 609 19.71 -21.82 -16.88
N GLN A 610 21.03 -21.77 -16.63
CA GLN A 610 21.57 -21.13 -15.43
C GLN A 610 21.30 -19.62 -15.45
N GLU A 611 21.52 -18.94 -16.59
CA GLU A 611 21.20 -17.51 -16.72
C GLU A 611 19.71 -17.23 -16.50
N ALA A 612 18.83 -18.09 -17.03
CA ALA A 612 17.39 -17.95 -16.83
C ALA A 612 16.99 -18.16 -15.36
N LYS A 613 17.58 -19.16 -14.68
CA LYS A 613 17.39 -19.36 -13.24
C LYS A 613 17.83 -18.14 -12.44
N ASP A 614 19.05 -17.64 -12.69
CA ASP A 614 19.62 -16.51 -11.95
C ASP A 614 18.79 -15.23 -12.14
N LEU A 615 18.28 -14.99 -13.36
CA LEU A 615 17.39 -13.87 -13.64
C LEU A 615 16.03 -14.04 -12.94
N ALA A 616 15.44 -15.24 -12.97
CA ALA A 616 14.19 -15.52 -12.27
C ALA A 616 14.31 -15.26 -10.76
N GLU A 617 15.40 -15.72 -10.14
CA GLU A 617 15.69 -15.49 -8.72
C GLU A 617 15.80 -13.99 -8.40
N ALA A 618 16.58 -13.25 -9.18
CA ALA A 618 16.78 -11.82 -8.98
C ALA A 618 15.48 -11.01 -9.14
N LEU A 619 14.62 -11.41 -10.09
CA LEU A 619 13.31 -10.80 -10.30
C LEU A 619 12.36 -11.08 -9.12
N LEU A 620 12.30 -12.33 -8.64
CA LEU A 620 11.49 -12.70 -7.47
C LEU A 620 11.94 -11.93 -6.22
N ASP A 621 13.24 -11.87 -5.96
CA ASP A 621 13.77 -11.13 -4.81
C ASP A 621 13.44 -9.64 -4.88
N THR A 622 13.56 -9.04 -6.06
CA THR A 622 13.22 -7.62 -6.26
C THR A 622 11.71 -7.38 -6.18
N ALA A 623 10.89 -8.28 -6.73
CA ALA A 623 9.44 -8.18 -6.71
C ALA A 623 8.87 -8.22 -5.28
N TRP A 624 9.52 -8.95 -4.38
CA TRP A 624 9.08 -9.06 -3.00
C TRP A 624 9.03 -7.71 -2.27
N ASP A 625 9.93 -6.78 -2.62
CA ASP A 625 9.95 -5.43 -2.04
C ASP A 625 8.72 -4.57 -2.42
N TYR A 626 7.93 -5.03 -3.40
CA TYR A 626 6.68 -4.41 -3.84
C TYR A 626 5.44 -5.02 -3.17
N ASN A 627 5.60 -5.94 -2.21
CA ASN A 627 4.50 -6.46 -1.40
C ASN A 627 4.04 -5.40 -0.39
N ASP A 628 2.82 -4.89 -0.55
CA ASP A 628 2.26 -3.83 0.30
C ASP A 628 1.45 -4.36 1.51
N GLY A 629 1.41 -5.68 1.69
CA GLY A 629 0.60 -6.35 2.72
C GLY A 629 -0.72 -6.92 2.19
N VAL A 630 -1.15 -6.51 0.99
CA VAL A 630 -2.35 -7.00 0.28
C VAL A 630 -1.94 -7.75 -0.99
N GLY A 631 -0.89 -7.31 -1.67
CA GLY A 631 -0.31 -8.00 -2.81
C GLY A 631 0.99 -7.33 -3.29
N ILE A 632 1.58 -7.88 -4.35
CA ILE A 632 2.75 -7.31 -5.02
C ILE A 632 2.28 -6.37 -6.14
N VAL A 633 2.49 -5.08 -5.95
CA VAL A 633 1.89 -4.03 -6.79
C VAL A 633 2.86 -2.89 -7.10
N THR A 634 2.61 -2.21 -8.21
CA THR A 634 3.33 -1.01 -8.64
C THR A 634 2.34 0.07 -9.03
N GLU A 635 2.78 1.33 -9.08
CA GLU A 635 1.97 2.43 -9.61
C GLU A 635 1.98 2.39 -11.15
N GLU A 636 0.81 2.50 -11.78
CA GLU A 636 0.65 2.54 -13.24
C GLU A 636 -0.04 3.83 -13.70
N GLU A 637 0.46 4.43 -14.78
CA GLU A 637 -0.18 5.58 -15.44
C GLU A 637 -1.30 5.11 -16.38
N ARG A 638 -2.51 5.63 -16.20
CA ARG A 638 -3.69 5.35 -17.02
C ARG A 638 -4.02 6.50 -17.97
N LYS A 639 -3.15 6.69 -18.96
CA LYS A 639 -3.32 7.73 -19.99
C LYS A 639 -4.60 7.55 -20.80
N ASP A 640 -5.10 6.33 -20.91
CA ASP A 640 -6.35 5.93 -21.56
C ASP A 640 -7.61 6.41 -20.82
N TYR A 641 -7.55 6.74 -19.53
CA TYR A 641 -8.74 7.07 -18.72
C TYR A 641 -9.44 8.39 -19.09
N PHE A 642 -8.93 9.14 -20.06
CA PHE A 642 -9.71 10.20 -20.69
C PHE A 642 -11.00 9.65 -21.34
N ARG A 643 -11.01 8.36 -21.71
CA ARG A 643 -12.13 7.68 -22.37
C ARG A 643 -13.34 7.42 -21.46
N PHE A 644 -13.19 7.54 -20.14
CA PHE A 644 -14.35 7.64 -19.22
C PHE A 644 -15.27 8.85 -19.55
N PHE A 645 -14.71 9.87 -20.19
CA PHE A 645 -15.38 11.14 -20.52
C PHE A 645 -15.62 11.33 -22.02
N ALA A 646 -14.88 10.59 -22.87
CA ALA A 646 -15.01 10.68 -24.32
C ALA A 646 -16.37 10.18 -24.80
N LYS A 647 -16.94 10.83 -25.83
CA LYS A 647 -18.20 10.44 -26.46
C LYS A 647 -17.92 9.51 -27.64
N GLU A 648 -17.81 8.21 -27.37
CA GLU A 648 -17.40 7.21 -28.38
C GLU A 648 -18.34 5.99 -28.45
N ILE A 649 -19.25 5.81 -27.49
CA ILE A 649 -20.19 4.68 -27.50
C ILE A 649 -21.30 4.92 -28.51
N TYR A 650 -21.26 4.22 -29.65
CA TYR A 650 -22.24 4.35 -30.73
C TYR A 650 -23.62 3.79 -30.37
N ILE A 651 -24.67 4.56 -30.66
CA ILE A 651 -26.07 4.16 -30.59
C ILE A 651 -26.76 4.52 -31.93
N PRO A 652 -27.36 3.54 -32.65
CA PRO A 652 -28.00 3.79 -33.94
C PRO A 652 -29.15 4.80 -33.88
N ALA A 653 -29.38 5.52 -34.97
CA ALA A 653 -30.53 6.40 -35.09
C ALA A 653 -31.86 5.62 -34.91
N ASN A 654 -32.80 6.23 -34.19
CA ASN A 654 -34.10 5.64 -33.81
C ASN A 654 -34.01 4.45 -32.83
N TRP A 655 -32.86 4.26 -32.18
CA TRP A 655 -32.74 3.36 -31.04
C TRP A 655 -32.85 4.15 -29.74
N SER A 656 -33.72 3.70 -28.83
CA SER A 656 -33.80 4.21 -27.46
C SER A 656 -34.25 3.08 -26.53
N GLY A 657 -33.61 2.96 -25.38
CA GLY A 657 -33.89 1.91 -24.41
C GLY A 657 -33.54 2.29 -22.97
N THR A 658 -33.70 1.34 -22.06
CA THR A 658 -33.37 1.48 -20.64
C THR A 658 -32.14 0.61 -20.34
N PHE A 659 -31.08 1.21 -19.81
CA PHE A 659 -29.91 0.48 -19.32
C PHE A 659 -30.21 -0.17 -17.95
N GLY A 660 -29.39 -1.15 -17.53
CA GLY A 660 -29.59 -1.86 -16.25
C GLY A 660 -29.69 -0.91 -15.04
N GLN A 661 -28.87 0.15 -15.02
CA GLN A 661 -28.87 1.17 -13.95
C GLN A 661 -30.07 2.15 -14.03
N GLY A 662 -31.05 1.87 -14.89
CA GLY A 662 -32.33 2.60 -15.00
C GLY A 662 -32.31 3.84 -15.87
N ASN A 663 -31.14 4.28 -16.37
CA ASN A 663 -31.01 5.43 -17.26
C ASN A 663 -31.47 5.11 -18.69
N THR A 664 -32.00 6.13 -19.37
CA THR A 664 -32.35 6.04 -20.80
C THR A 664 -31.11 6.17 -21.68
N ILE A 665 -30.98 5.30 -22.67
CA ILE A 665 -29.89 5.27 -23.65
C ILE A 665 -30.45 5.48 -25.06
N PRO A 666 -29.91 6.40 -25.89
CA PRO A 666 -28.71 7.23 -25.64
C PRO A 666 -28.95 8.42 -24.69
N GLY A 667 -30.19 8.70 -24.29
CA GLY A 667 -30.52 9.88 -23.48
C GLY A 667 -30.37 11.19 -24.27
N THR A 668 -30.11 12.30 -23.57
CA THR A 668 -30.03 13.65 -24.19
C THR A 668 -28.60 14.16 -24.43
N ALA A 669 -27.59 13.43 -23.96
CA ALA A 669 -26.20 13.87 -23.94
C ALA A 669 -25.35 13.37 -25.14
N GLY A 670 -25.98 12.80 -26.16
CA GLY A 670 -25.30 12.24 -27.33
C GLY A 670 -24.84 13.29 -28.34
N VAL A 671 -23.73 13.03 -29.02
CA VAL A 671 -23.23 13.81 -30.17
C VAL A 671 -23.39 13.00 -31.46
N PRO A 672 -23.57 13.61 -32.65
CA PRO A 672 -23.69 12.85 -33.90
C PRO A 672 -22.50 11.91 -34.12
N SER A 673 -22.76 10.70 -34.63
CA SER A 673 -21.71 9.75 -35.01
C SER A 673 -20.86 10.27 -36.17
N ASP A 674 -19.62 9.80 -36.30
CA ASP A 674 -18.73 10.17 -37.40
C ASP A 674 -19.19 9.50 -38.71
N PRO A 675 -19.61 10.27 -39.73
CA PRO A 675 -20.01 9.71 -41.01
C PRO A 675 -18.91 8.89 -41.71
N ALA A 676 -17.63 9.14 -41.40
CA ALA A 676 -16.51 8.38 -41.96
C ALA A 676 -16.47 6.92 -41.49
N LYS A 677 -17.02 6.61 -40.30
CA LYS A 677 -17.15 5.23 -39.79
C LYS A 677 -18.33 4.48 -40.42
N GLY A 678 -19.20 5.16 -41.17
CA GLY A 678 -20.25 4.54 -41.99
C GLY A 678 -21.59 4.29 -41.28
N GLY A 679 -21.76 4.77 -40.05
CA GLY A 679 -23.01 4.71 -39.30
C GLY A 679 -23.83 6.00 -39.37
N ASN A 680 -25.06 5.92 -38.85
CA ASN A 680 -25.93 7.08 -38.65
C ASN A 680 -26.62 6.95 -37.30
N GLY A 681 -26.09 7.63 -36.29
CA GLY A 681 -26.54 7.56 -34.92
C GLY A 681 -25.90 8.65 -34.07
N VAL A 682 -25.70 8.35 -32.80
CA VAL A 682 -25.03 9.24 -31.84
C VAL A 682 -23.97 8.50 -31.04
N TYR A 683 -22.95 9.21 -30.57
CA TYR A 683 -22.04 8.74 -29.53
C TYR A 683 -22.44 9.27 -28.16
N ILE A 684 -22.44 8.40 -27.16
CA ILE A 684 -22.54 8.75 -25.73
C ILE A 684 -21.22 8.46 -25.02
N GLY A 685 -21.05 8.96 -23.80
CA GLY A 685 -19.86 8.71 -23.01
C GLY A 685 -20.00 7.49 -22.12
N TYR A 686 -18.87 6.88 -21.77
CA TYR A 686 -18.80 5.76 -20.83
C TYR A 686 -19.57 6.06 -19.54
N SER A 687 -19.31 7.23 -18.92
CA SER A 687 -19.95 7.64 -17.66
C SER A 687 -21.38 8.16 -17.80
N ASP A 688 -21.89 8.32 -19.03
CA ASP A 688 -23.31 8.57 -19.29
C ASP A 688 -24.10 7.26 -19.40
N LEU A 689 -23.48 6.24 -20.01
CA LEU A 689 -24.04 4.89 -20.07
C LEU A 689 -24.11 4.28 -18.67
N ARG A 690 -23.04 4.45 -17.87
CA ARG A 690 -22.86 3.86 -16.54
C ARG A 690 -22.88 4.93 -15.44
N PRO A 691 -24.02 5.58 -15.14
CA PRO A 691 -24.06 6.68 -14.17
C PRO A 691 -23.61 6.27 -12.76
N ALA A 692 -23.68 4.99 -12.38
CA ALA A 692 -23.24 4.52 -11.07
C ALA A 692 -21.74 4.71 -10.82
N ILE A 693 -20.90 4.74 -11.87
CA ILE A 693 -19.44 4.95 -11.73
C ILE A 693 -19.11 6.29 -11.06
N LYS A 694 -20.03 7.26 -11.11
CA LYS A 694 -19.87 8.56 -10.45
C LYS A 694 -19.96 8.49 -8.93
N GLN A 695 -20.45 7.37 -8.38
CA GLN A 695 -20.45 7.10 -6.94
C GLN A 695 -19.19 6.37 -6.47
N ASP A 696 -18.32 5.94 -7.40
CA ASP A 696 -17.06 5.27 -7.07
C ASP A 696 -16.16 6.19 -6.23
N PRO A 697 -15.52 5.70 -5.14
CA PRO A 697 -14.63 6.50 -4.32
C PRO A 697 -13.50 7.18 -5.09
N ALA A 698 -12.98 6.54 -6.15
CA ALA A 698 -11.90 7.07 -6.97
C ALA A 698 -12.39 8.04 -8.07
N TRP A 699 -13.70 8.12 -8.31
CA TRP A 699 -14.25 8.97 -9.38
C TRP A 699 -13.88 10.45 -9.22
N ALA A 700 -13.95 10.97 -7.98
CA ALA A 700 -13.65 12.38 -7.71
C ALA A 700 -12.20 12.75 -8.06
N TYR A 701 -11.26 11.83 -7.83
CA TYR A 701 -9.86 12.00 -8.22
C TYR A 701 -9.72 12.04 -9.75
N LEU A 702 -10.30 11.07 -10.45
CA LEU A 702 -10.23 10.99 -11.91
C LEU A 702 -10.90 12.19 -12.60
N ASP A 703 -12.10 12.56 -12.17
CA ASP A 703 -12.85 13.71 -12.71
C ASP A 703 -12.11 15.04 -12.50
N ASN A 704 -11.47 15.22 -11.34
CA ASN A 704 -10.64 16.40 -11.09
C ASN A 704 -9.39 16.42 -11.98
N LEU A 705 -8.68 15.31 -12.13
CA LEU A 705 -7.52 15.23 -13.01
C LEU A 705 -7.90 15.48 -14.46
N TYR A 706 -8.97 14.88 -14.96
CA TYR A 706 -9.44 15.11 -16.33
C TYR A 706 -9.66 16.60 -16.61
N LYS A 707 -10.29 17.32 -15.68
CA LYS A 707 -10.56 18.77 -15.82
C LYS A 707 -9.32 19.66 -15.72
N THR A 708 -8.30 19.22 -14.98
CA THR A 708 -7.12 20.04 -14.65
C THR A 708 -5.88 19.69 -15.46
N SER A 709 -5.84 18.50 -16.05
CA SER A 709 -4.66 17.97 -16.76
C SER A 709 -4.96 17.53 -18.19
N TYR A 710 -6.13 16.95 -18.49
CA TYR A 710 -6.41 16.50 -19.86
C TYR A 710 -6.84 17.68 -20.76
N ASN A 711 -6.04 17.95 -21.79
CA ASN A 711 -6.37 18.95 -22.80
C ASN A 711 -7.11 18.29 -23.96
N THR A 712 -8.41 18.59 -24.08
CA THR A 712 -9.29 18.02 -25.11
C THR A 712 -8.96 18.44 -26.55
N THR A 713 -8.13 19.48 -26.73
CA THR A 713 -7.66 19.93 -28.05
C THR A 713 -6.41 19.17 -28.49
N THR A 714 -5.42 19.04 -27.60
CA THR A 714 -4.16 18.32 -27.90
C THR A 714 -4.29 16.81 -27.69
N LYS A 715 -5.34 16.36 -26.99
CA LYS A 715 -5.59 14.97 -26.56
C LYS A 715 -4.46 14.40 -25.71
N GLN A 716 -3.89 15.23 -24.84
CA GLN A 716 -2.77 14.87 -23.97
C GLN A 716 -3.07 15.28 -22.53
N TRP A 717 -2.49 14.54 -21.59
CA TRP A 717 -2.42 14.90 -20.18
C TRP A 717 -1.24 15.85 -19.98
N GLU A 718 -1.50 17.14 -19.83
CA GLU A 718 -0.46 18.19 -19.81
C GLU A 718 0.13 18.41 -18.40
N ASN A 719 -0.59 18.01 -17.35
CA ASN A 719 -0.20 18.17 -15.94
C ASN A 719 -0.20 16.83 -15.19
N GLY A 720 0.21 15.74 -15.86
CA GLY A 720 0.24 14.37 -15.32
C GLY A 720 -1.01 13.55 -15.66
N ALA A 721 -0.82 12.27 -15.99
CA ALA A 721 -1.92 11.32 -16.21
C ALA A 721 -2.44 10.76 -14.88
N PRO A 722 -3.67 10.20 -14.84
CA PRO A 722 -4.14 9.46 -13.67
C PRO A 722 -3.22 8.30 -13.34
N THR A 723 -2.92 8.11 -12.05
CA THR A 723 -2.13 6.98 -11.56
C THR A 723 -2.94 6.14 -10.59
N PHE A 724 -2.73 4.83 -10.65
CA PHE A 724 -3.41 3.85 -9.82
C PHE A 724 -2.45 2.76 -9.40
N THR A 725 -2.75 2.10 -8.29
CA THR A 725 -2.06 0.89 -7.82
C THR A 725 -3.14 -0.16 -7.69
N TYR A 726 -3.09 -1.17 -8.56
CA TYR A 726 -4.18 -2.15 -8.70
C TYR A 726 -3.78 -3.52 -8.17
N HIS A 727 -4.70 -4.13 -7.43
CA HIS A 727 -4.62 -5.50 -6.94
C HIS A 727 -5.48 -6.41 -7.81
N ARG A 728 -5.02 -6.63 -9.05
CA ARG A 728 -5.69 -7.56 -9.99
C ARG A 728 -5.51 -8.99 -9.53
N PHE A 729 -6.60 -9.74 -9.41
CA PHE A 729 -6.58 -11.11 -8.89
C PHE A 729 -5.63 -12.01 -9.69
N TRP A 730 -5.74 -12.00 -11.02
CA TRP A 730 -4.88 -12.82 -11.89
C TRP A 730 -3.40 -12.47 -11.72
N SER A 731 -3.05 -11.18 -11.57
CA SER A 731 -1.66 -10.74 -11.43
C SER A 731 -1.04 -11.22 -10.13
N GLN A 732 -1.82 -11.20 -9.04
CA GLN A 732 -1.37 -11.67 -7.73
C GLN A 732 -1.22 -13.19 -7.71
N VAL A 733 -2.10 -13.94 -8.39
CA VAL A 733 -1.91 -15.37 -8.59
C VAL A 733 -0.68 -15.65 -9.44
N ASP A 734 -0.46 -14.90 -10.52
CA ASP A 734 0.73 -15.05 -11.37
C ASP A 734 2.02 -14.85 -10.55
N MET A 735 2.05 -13.87 -9.64
CA MET A 735 3.16 -13.65 -8.71
C MET A 735 3.29 -14.78 -7.68
N ALA A 736 2.20 -15.17 -7.00
CA ALA A 736 2.23 -16.24 -6.01
C ALA A 736 2.75 -17.55 -6.62
N THR A 737 2.17 -17.97 -7.75
CA THR A 737 2.59 -19.17 -8.49
C THR A 737 4.02 -19.05 -9.02
N ALA A 738 4.54 -17.86 -9.32
CA ALA A 738 5.94 -17.71 -9.70
C ALA A 738 6.90 -18.11 -8.57
N TYR A 739 6.62 -17.73 -7.33
CA TYR A 739 7.41 -18.17 -6.17
C TYR A 739 7.29 -19.69 -5.97
N GLY A 740 6.06 -20.22 -6.00
CA GLY A 740 5.82 -21.65 -5.80
C GLY A 740 6.45 -22.52 -6.89
N GLU A 741 6.37 -22.13 -8.16
CA GLU A 741 6.98 -22.91 -9.25
C GLU A 741 8.50 -22.82 -9.24
N TYR A 742 9.07 -21.65 -8.89
CA TYR A 742 10.52 -21.52 -8.72
C TYR A 742 11.02 -22.44 -7.61
N ASP A 743 10.35 -22.45 -6.47
CA ASP A 743 10.64 -23.34 -5.36
C ASP A 743 10.55 -24.82 -5.76
N ARG A 744 9.41 -25.24 -6.30
CA ARG A 744 9.13 -26.63 -6.65
C ARG A 744 10.12 -27.21 -7.67
N LEU A 745 10.58 -26.41 -8.63
CA LEU A 745 11.39 -26.87 -9.76
C LEU A 745 12.88 -26.62 -9.59
N LEU A 746 13.25 -25.51 -8.97
CA LEU A 746 14.63 -25.00 -8.90
C LEU A 746 15.08 -24.68 -7.47
N GLY A 747 14.21 -24.86 -6.48
CA GLY A 747 14.53 -24.70 -5.06
C GLY A 747 15.64 -25.65 -4.63
N ASP A 748 16.54 -25.15 -3.80
CA ASP A 748 17.67 -25.94 -3.31
C ASP A 748 17.16 -26.90 -2.23
N SER A 749 17.16 -28.21 -2.48
CA SER A 749 16.71 -29.22 -1.51
C SER A 749 17.57 -29.30 -0.25
N ASP A 750 18.71 -28.60 -0.25
CA ASP A 750 19.63 -28.42 0.88
C ASP A 750 19.52 -27.02 1.53
N SER A 751 18.56 -26.17 1.11
CA SER A 751 18.28 -24.91 1.79
C SER A 751 17.84 -25.22 3.23
N PRO A 752 18.45 -24.60 4.24
CA PRO A 752 18.00 -24.81 5.61
C PRO A 752 16.55 -24.33 5.74
N GLU A 753 15.73 -25.15 6.40
CA GLU A 753 14.36 -24.82 6.79
C GLU A 753 14.30 -23.40 7.36
N VAL A 754 13.39 -22.57 6.85
CA VAL A 754 13.25 -21.19 7.30
C VAL A 754 12.30 -21.18 8.49
N GLU A 755 12.85 -21.12 9.70
CA GLU A 755 12.04 -21.03 10.93
C GLU A 755 11.59 -19.58 11.22
N VAL A 756 10.51 -19.43 12.01
CA VAL A 756 10.19 -18.13 12.63
C VAL A 756 11.41 -17.63 13.42
N PRO A 757 11.66 -16.31 13.48
CA PRO A 757 12.87 -15.81 14.11
C PRO A 757 12.92 -16.17 15.59
N ALA A 758 14.12 -16.22 16.17
CA ALA A 758 14.23 -16.34 17.62
C ALA A 758 13.58 -15.12 18.31
N ALA A 759 12.96 -15.34 19.47
CA ALA A 759 12.44 -14.24 20.28
C ALA A 759 13.55 -13.21 20.58
N PRO A 760 13.30 -11.90 20.39
CA PRO A 760 14.29 -10.87 20.65
C PRO A 760 14.86 -10.97 22.08
N ALA A 761 16.18 -11.05 22.17
CA ALA A 761 16.89 -11.14 23.45
C ALA A 761 17.45 -9.79 23.87
N GLY A 762 17.80 -9.66 25.16
CA GLY A 762 18.46 -8.45 25.67
C GLY A 762 17.56 -7.21 25.65
N VAL A 763 16.24 -7.39 25.67
CA VAL A 763 15.29 -6.27 25.67
C VAL A 763 15.49 -5.44 26.93
N THR A 764 15.79 -4.16 26.72
CA THR A 764 15.90 -3.14 27.77
C THR A 764 14.93 -2.02 27.48
N ALA A 765 14.29 -1.51 28.52
CA ALA A 765 13.41 -0.36 28.46
C ALA A 765 13.99 0.73 29.36
N THR A 766 14.29 1.90 28.78
CA THR A 766 14.83 3.05 29.51
C THR A 766 13.82 4.19 29.46
N GLY A 767 13.25 4.54 30.61
CA GLY A 767 12.31 5.65 30.73
C GLY A 767 13.00 7.00 30.54
N GLY A 768 12.44 7.83 29.66
CA GLY A 768 12.73 9.26 29.53
C GLY A 768 11.50 10.10 29.88
N SER A 769 11.56 11.41 29.67
CA SER A 769 10.38 12.27 29.86
C SER A 769 9.34 11.96 28.81
N GLU A 770 8.17 11.47 29.23
CA GLU A 770 7.03 11.13 28.36
C GLU A 770 7.37 10.10 27.25
N GLN A 771 8.45 9.33 27.44
CA GLN A 771 8.90 8.35 26.46
C GLN A 771 9.60 7.15 27.11
N VAL A 772 9.69 6.04 26.38
CA VAL A 772 10.54 4.89 26.71
C VAL A 772 11.36 4.54 25.48
N VAL A 773 12.68 4.50 25.65
CA VAL A 773 13.59 3.97 24.63
C VAL A 773 13.77 2.48 24.88
N LEU A 774 13.40 1.67 23.91
CA LEU A 774 13.59 0.24 23.88
C LEU A 774 14.81 -0.10 23.04
N ASN A 775 15.65 -0.99 23.54
CA ASN A 775 16.75 -1.58 22.77
C ASN A 775 16.75 -3.09 22.96
N TRP A 776 17.08 -3.82 21.92
CA TRP A 776 17.20 -5.27 21.94
C TRP A 776 18.37 -5.71 21.06
N ASN A 777 18.76 -6.97 21.17
CA ASN A 777 19.73 -7.56 20.25
C ASN A 777 19.00 -7.94 18.96
N ALA A 778 19.67 -7.78 17.82
CA ALA A 778 19.16 -8.33 16.57
C ALA A 778 18.95 -9.85 16.72
N ALA A 779 17.74 -10.33 16.47
CA ALA A 779 17.42 -11.74 16.52
C ALA A 779 17.81 -12.41 15.20
N ALA A 780 18.38 -13.62 15.28
CA ALA A 780 18.73 -14.38 14.10
C ALA A 780 17.47 -14.69 13.27
N GLY A 781 17.56 -14.50 11.96
CA GLY A 781 16.44 -14.73 11.03
C GLY A 781 15.39 -13.61 10.99
N ALA A 782 15.50 -12.54 11.79
CA ALA A 782 14.50 -11.46 11.82
C ALA A 782 14.67 -10.45 10.67
N ALA A 783 13.59 -10.19 9.94
CA ALA A 783 13.50 -9.12 8.94
C ALA A 783 13.03 -7.78 9.55
N SER A 784 12.13 -7.85 10.54
CA SER A 784 11.65 -6.69 11.29
C SER A 784 11.24 -7.06 12.73
N TYR A 785 10.77 -6.08 13.49
CA TYR A 785 10.28 -6.26 14.86
C TYR A 785 8.96 -5.55 15.09
N THR A 786 8.12 -6.14 15.94
CA THR A 786 6.89 -5.55 16.46
C THR A 786 7.05 -5.27 17.95
N VAL A 787 6.77 -4.04 18.36
CA VAL A 787 6.78 -3.63 19.77
C VAL A 787 5.36 -3.61 20.30
N LYS A 788 5.11 -4.39 21.36
CA LYS A 788 3.81 -4.50 22.02
C LYS A 788 3.89 -3.96 23.45
N ARG A 789 2.92 -3.13 23.84
CA ARG A 789 2.86 -2.42 25.14
C ARG A 789 1.63 -2.81 25.96
N ALA A 790 1.81 -2.91 27.27
CA ALA A 790 0.75 -3.04 28.27
C ALA A 790 0.92 -2.02 29.41
N ALA A 791 -0.20 -1.60 30.01
CA ALA A 791 -0.20 -0.78 31.23
C ALA A 791 -0.25 -1.63 32.53
N VAL A 792 -0.41 -2.95 32.39
CA VAL A 792 -0.47 -3.91 33.50
C VAL A 792 0.61 -4.97 33.29
N ASN A 793 1.25 -5.38 34.38
CA ASN A 793 2.29 -6.40 34.34
C ASN A 793 1.71 -7.71 33.78
N GLY A 794 2.34 -8.26 32.73
CA GLY A 794 1.90 -9.51 32.10
C GLY A 794 0.80 -9.35 31.03
N GLY A 795 0.35 -8.12 30.74
CA GLY A 795 -0.62 -7.85 29.68
C GLY A 795 -2.03 -7.50 30.20
N PRO A 796 -3.02 -7.36 29.30
CA PRO A 796 -2.94 -7.61 27.85
C PRO A 796 -2.07 -6.58 27.11
N TYR A 797 -1.36 -7.03 26.06
CA TYR A 797 -0.49 -6.19 25.24
C TYR A 797 -1.22 -5.69 23.99
N THR A 798 -0.83 -4.52 23.51
CA THR A 798 -1.29 -3.88 22.28
C THR A 798 -0.08 -3.48 21.44
N SER A 799 -0.11 -3.72 20.12
CA SER A 799 0.98 -3.29 19.24
C SER A 799 1.04 -1.76 19.18
N VAL A 800 2.23 -1.20 19.41
CA VAL A 800 2.48 0.26 19.35
C VAL A 800 3.38 0.64 18.18
N ALA A 801 4.10 -0.31 17.60
CA ALA A 801 4.81 -0.19 16.33
C ALA A 801 5.09 -1.57 15.72
N THR A 802 5.11 -1.65 14.40
CA THR A 802 5.42 -2.84 13.58
C THR A 802 6.43 -2.47 12.51
N GLY A 803 7.08 -3.45 11.86
CA GLY A 803 7.98 -3.20 10.72
C GLY A 803 9.29 -2.51 11.08
N ILE A 804 9.72 -2.54 12.35
CA ILE A 804 10.97 -1.90 12.78
C ILE A 804 12.15 -2.74 12.27
N THR A 805 12.99 -2.20 11.40
CA THR A 805 14.18 -2.92 10.87
C THR A 805 15.43 -2.75 11.74
N GLY A 806 15.47 -1.71 12.57
CA GLY A 806 16.51 -1.50 13.57
C GLY A 806 16.27 -2.30 14.86
N SER A 807 17.26 -2.33 15.75
CA SER A 807 17.16 -3.01 17.05
C SER A 807 16.85 -2.03 18.21
N THR A 808 16.13 -0.95 17.90
CA THR A 808 15.76 0.13 18.81
C THR A 808 14.44 0.78 18.39
N PHE A 809 13.65 1.22 19.38
CA PHE A 809 12.41 1.96 19.16
C PHE A 809 12.14 2.91 20.33
N THR A 810 11.64 4.11 20.05
CA THR A 810 11.24 5.07 21.10
C THR A 810 9.73 5.22 21.11
N ASP A 811 9.07 4.69 22.13
CA ASP A 811 7.65 4.92 22.38
C ASP A 811 7.48 6.30 23.05
N THR A 812 6.65 7.17 22.47
CA THR A 812 6.49 8.58 22.89
C THR A 812 5.04 8.89 23.27
N GLY A 813 4.80 10.02 23.92
CA GLY A 813 3.45 10.42 24.37
C GLY A 813 2.96 9.65 25.60
N LEU A 814 3.90 9.12 26.40
CA LEU A 814 3.62 8.34 27.60
C LEU A 814 3.40 9.23 28.81
N THR A 815 2.62 8.74 29.79
CA THR A 815 2.40 9.47 31.05
C THR A 815 3.56 9.23 32.01
N ASN A 816 4.21 10.30 32.45
CA ASN A 816 5.25 10.23 33.48
C ASN A 816 4.69 9.69 34.80
N GLY A 817 5.43 8.80 35.44
CA GLY A 817 5.03 8.11 36.67
C GLY A 817 4.20 6.83 36.46
N THR A 818 3.78 6.54 35.23
CA THR A 818 3.08 5.29 34.88
C THR A 818 4.08 4.25 34.38
N THR A 819 4.16 3.09 35.02
CA THR A 819 5.00 1.99 34.50
C THR A 819 4.35 1.36 33.29
N TYR A 820 5.08 1.27 32.18
CA TYR A 820 4.68 0.56 30.99
C TYR A 820 5.52 -0.71 30.83
N TYR A 821 4.89 -1.75 30.31
CA TYR A 821 5.48 -3.05 30.09
C TYR A 821 5.53 -3.34 28.60
N TYR A 822 6.67 -3.82 28.12
CA TYR A 822 6.93 -4.04 26.71
C TYR A 822 7.39 -5.47 26.47
N VAL A 823 6.86 -6.07 25.42
CA VAL A 823 7.43 -7.26 24.80
C VAL A 823 7.68 -6.94 23.33
N ILE A 824 8.73 -7.54 22.79
CA ILE A 824 9.14 -7.33 21.40
C ILE A 824 9.14 -8.70 20.73
N THR A 825 8.56 -8.77 19.56
CA THR A 825 8.56 -9.96 18.70
C THR A 825 9.39 -9.65 17.48
N ALA A 826 10.14 -10.64 17.01
CA ALA A 826 10.84 -10.59 15.74
C ALA A 826 9.92 -11.15 14.65
N VAL A 827 9.99 -10.60 13.46
CA VAL A 827 9.15 -10.99 12.33
C VAL A 827 10.05 -11.26 11.13
N ASN A 828 9.84 -12.38 10.46
CA ASN A 828 10.36 -12.61 9.11
C ASN A 828 9.19 -13.06 8.21
N ALA A 829 9.51 -13.49 6.99
CA ALA A 829 8.51 -13.96 6.05
C ALA A 829 7.71 -15.17 6.59
N VAL A 830 8.31 -16.02 7.46
CA VAL A 830 7.68 -17.23 8.02
C VAL A 830 6.64 -16.87 9.07
N GLY A 831 6.90 -15.84 9.87
CA GLY A 831 5.97 -15.40 10.89
C GLY A 831 6.59 -14.62 12.04
N GLU A 832 5.77 -14.38 13.05
CA GLU A 832 6.12 -13.64 14.25
C GLU A 832 6.63 -14.60 15.34
N SER A 833 7.81 -14.29 15.89
CA SER A 833 8.43 -15.06 16.98
C SER A 833 7.57 -15.04 18.24
N ALA A 834 7.86 -15.94 19.18
CA ALA A 834 7.42 -15.77 20.57
C ALA A 834 7.85 -14.38 21.11
N PRO A 835 7.07 -13.75 22.02
CA PRO A 835 7.45 -12.47 22.62
C PRO A 835 8.75 -12.59 23.41
N SER A 836 9.55 -11.54 23.39
CA SER A 836 10.72 -11.39 24.25
C SER A 836 10.37 -11.54 25.72
N THR A 837 11.41 -11.67 26.57
CA THR A 837 11.22 -11.35 27.99
C THR A 837 10.69 -9.93 28.13
N GLN A 838 9.70 -9.77 29.02
CA GLN A 838 9.05 -8.49 29.24
C GLN A 838 10.03 -7.51 29.90
N ALA A 839 10.24 -6.38 29.23
CA ALA A 839 10.91 -5.23 29.81
C ALA A 839 9.87 -4.27 30.38
N SER A 840 10.28 -3.43 31.34
CA SER A 840 9.39 -2.39 31.86
C SER A 840 10.19 -1.14 32.16
N ALA A 841 9.56 0.00 31.93
CA ALA A 841 10.10 1.28 32.34
C ALA A 841 8.96 2.17 32.84
N THR A 842 9.28 2.97 33.85
CA THR A 842 8.45 4.10 34.25
C THR A 842 9.08 5.31 33.56
N PRO A 843 8.44 5.92 32.54
CA PRO A 843 8.82 7.24 32.09
C PRO A 843 8.77 8.15 33.31
N LEU A 844 9.88 8.79 33.58
CA LEU A 844 9.96 9.78 34.65
C LEU A 844 10.18 11.10 33.93
N ALA A 845 9.63 12.18 34.48
CA ALA A 845 10.05 13.51 34.06
C ALA A 845 11.58 13.55 34.17
N GLY A 846 12.25 13.55 33.02
CA GLY A 846 13.69 13.46 32.99
C GLY A 846 14.24 14.67 33.74
N THR A 847 15.23 14.47 34.61
CA THR A 847 16.14 15.56 34.93
C THR A 847 16.88 15.90 33.65
N VAL A 848 16.36 16.89 32.92
CA VAL A 848 17.02 17.53 31.79
C VAL A 848 18.47 17.86 32.16
N VAL A 849 19.38 17.85 31.17
CA VAL A 849 20.71 18.44 31.36
C VAL A 849 20.50 19.82 32.01
N PRO A 850 21.26 20.17 33.06
CA PRO A 850 20.91 21.34 33.85
C PRO A 850 20.66 22.56 32.98
N GLY A 851 19.52 23.22 33.13
CA GLY A 851 19.11 24.32 32.25
C GLY A 851 20.11 25.47 32.22
N VAL A 852 20.05 26.32 31.20
CA VAL A 852 20.91 27.51 31.13
C VAL A 852 20.77 28.36 32.39
N PHE A 853 21.88 28.84 32.90
CA PHE A 853 21.95 29.61 34.13
C PHE A 853 23.09 30.61 34.01
N ASN A 854 22.97 31.71 34.74
CA ASN A 854 23.92 32.81 34.62
C ASN A 854 24.85 32.84 35.82
N LEU A 855 26.14 32.86 35.52
CA LEU A 855 27.19 33.18 36.47
C LEU A 855 27.34 34.69 36.54
N THR A 856 27.18 35.21 37.75
CA THR A 856 27.53 36.56 38.13
C THR A 856 28.58 36.50 39.23
N GLY A 857 29.18 37.63 39.56
CA GLY A 857 30.21 37.65 40.58
C GLY A 857 30.81 39.01 40.71
N THR A 858 31.49 39.22 41.83
CA THR A 858 32.15 40.48 42.14
C THR A 858 33.60 40.18 42.48
N ALA A 859 34.48 40.99 41.88
CA ALA A 859 35.88 41.06 42.27
C ALA A 859 35.97 41.75 43.65
N GLY A 860 36.65 41.11 44.59
CA GLY A 860 37.03 41.68 45.88
C GLY A 860 38.55 41.83 46.00
N ASN A 861 39.01 42.20 47.19
CA ASN A 861 40.44 42.30 47.48
C ASN A 861 41.09 40.92 47.55
N ALA A 862 41.90 40.58 46.56
CA ALA A 862 42.56 39.29 46.42
C ALA A 862 41.59 38.09 46.47
N GLN A 863 40.36 38.31 46.00
CA GLN A 863 39.35 37.26 45.90
C GLN A 863 38.35 37.57 44.80
N ALA A 864 37.68 36.53 44.30
CA ALA A 864 36.50 36.67 43.46
C ALA A 864 35.34 35.91 44.10
N VAL A 865 34.26 36.61 44.42
CA VAL A 865 33.03 35.97 44.91
C VAL A 865 32.14 35.72 43.72
N LEU A 866 31.90 34.46 43.45
CA LEU A 866 31.08 33.98 42.34
C LEU A 866 29.71 33.56 42.89
N THR A 867 28.65 33.93 42.18
CA THR A 867 27.28 33.58 42.52
C THR A 867 26.51 33.32 41.25
N TRP A 868 25.77 32.23 41.19
CA TRP A 868 25.03 31.86 39.99
C TRP A 868 23.58 31.51 40.33
N THR A 869 22.70 31.67 39.36
CA THR A 869 21.32 31.23 39.52
C THR A 869 21.27 29.71 39.56
N ALA A 870 20.33 29.14 40.32
CA ALA A 870 20.08 27.71 40.27
C ALA A 870 19.76 27.29 38.82
N SER A 871 20.53 26.34 38.30
CA SER A 871 20.26 25.68 37.05
C SER A 871 19.22 24.58 37.27
N THR A 872 18.09 24.67 36.57
CA THR A 872 17.00 23.71 36.67
C THR A 872 17.52 22.30 36.35
N GLY A 873 17.42 21.38 37.31
CA GLY A 873 17.89 19.99 37.14
C GLY A 873 19.33 19.73 37.58
N ALA A 874 20.10 20.72 38.05
CA ALA A 874 21.46 20.50 38.57
C ALA A 874 21.47 19.76 39.91
N ALA A 875 22.26 18.71 40.03
CA ALA A 875 22.52 18.01 41.30
C ALA A 875 23.70 18.63 42.07
N SER A 876 24.67 19.20 41.35
CA SER A 876 25.82 19.91 41.91
C SER A 876 26.43 20.87 40.88
N TYR A 877 27.42 21.65 41.29
CA TYR A 877 28.15 22.59 40.45
C TYR A 877 29.66 22.42 40.63
N LYS A 878 30.43 22.78 39.60
CA LYS A 878 31.87 23.02 39.73
C LYS A 878 32.25 24.39 39.19
N VAL A 879 33.22 25.02 39.81
CA VAL A 879 33.75 26.33 39.40
C VAL A 879 35.07 26.09 38.68
N GLN A 880 35.21 26.66 37.49
CA GLN A 880 36.44 26.63 36.72
C GLN A 880 37.00 28.03 36.50
N ARG A 881 38.33 28.14 36.45
CA ARG A 881 39.06 29.39 36.22
C ARG A 881 40.15 29.20 35.17
N SER A 882 40.31 30.18 34.29
CA SER A 882 41.51 30.33 33.43
C SER A 882 42.12 31.73 33.57
N VAL A 883 43.40 31.85 33.21
CA VAL A 883 44.10 33.13 33.09
C VAL A 883 44.20 33.48 31.60
N GLY A 884 43.64 34.61 31.19
CA GLY A 884 43.58 34.99 29.76
C GLY A 884 42.86 33.92 28.91
N THR A 885 43.36 33.63 27.71
CA THR A 885 42.80 32.61 26.81
C THR A 885 43.30 31.18 27.08
N GLY A 886 43.91 30.93 28.24
CA GLY A 886 44.41 29.61 28.63
C GLY A 886 43.30 28.60 28.94
N ALA A 887 43.68 27.33 29.12
CA ALA A 887 42.75 26.26 29.50
C ALA A 887 42.13 26.50 30.88
N TYR A 888 40.86 26.11 31.05
CA TYR A 888 40.15 26.17 32.33
C TYR A 888 40.57 25.04 33.27
N ALA A 889 40.94 25.40 34.50
CA ALA A 889 41.19 24.45 35.59
C ALA A 889 40.04 24.45 36.60
N ASP A 890 39.72 23.29 37.18
CA ASP A 890 38.72 23.16 38.24
C ASP A 890 39.25 23.76 39.56
N LEU A 891 38.52 24.73 40.13
CA LEU A 891 38.83 25.29 41.45
C LEU A 891 38.09 24.59 42.59
N ALA A 892 36.86 24.15 42.32
CA ALA A 892 36.03 23.40 43.24
C ALA A 892 34.99 22.59 42.48
N THR A 893 34.67 21.39 42.98
CA THR A 893 33.72 20.45 42.37
C THR A 893 32.71 19.95 43.41
N GLY A 894 31.52 19.54 42.97
CA GLY A 894 30.50 18.95 43.86
C GLY A 894 29.79 19.96 44.76
N LEU A 895 29.80 21.25 44.39
CA LEU A 895 29.16 22.31 45.16
C LEU A 895 27.64 22.19 45.06
N THR A 896 26.94 22.24 46.19
CA THR A 896 25.48 22.39 46.22
C THR A 896 25.05 23.83 46.53
N ALA A 897 25.95 24.62 47.12
CA ALA A 897 25.77 26.06 47.28
C ALA A 897 25.87 26.77 45.92
N LEU A 898 25.04 27.79 45.71
CA LEU A 898 25.01 28.59 44.49
C LEU A 898 26.00 29.76 44.50
N THR A 899 27.06 29.63 45.29
CA THR A 899 28.12 30.61 45.45
C THR A 899 29.44 29.93 45.76
N TYR A 900 30.53 30.58 45.36
CA TYR A 900 31.89 30.15 45.66
C TYR A 900 32.80 31.36 45.74
N THR A 901 33.66 31.42 46.76
CA THR A 901 34.69 32.46 46.85
C THR A 901 36.03 31.87 46.46
N ASP A 902 36.57 32.31 45.32
CA ASP A 902 37.96 32.08 44.97
C ASP A 902 38.85 33.03 45.74
N ALA A 903 39.29 32.61 46.93
CA ALA A 903 40.22 33.35 47.79
C ALA A 903 41.69 33.26 47.32
N THR A 904 41.95 32.64 46.17
CA THR A 904 43.31 32.52 45.59
C THR A 904 43.54 33.50 44.45
N ALA A 905 42.53 34.31 44.12
CA ALA A 905 42.58 35.24 43.01
C ALA A 905 43.49 36.44 43.34
N VAL A 906 44.44 36.79 42.48
CA VAL A 906 45.40 37.87 42.76
C VAL A 906 44.89 39.21 42.23
N ASN A 907 45.04 40.28 43.03
CA ASN A 907 44.70 41.64 42.60
C ASN A 907 45.41 42.05 41.30
N GLY A 908 44.67 42.69 40.40
CA GLY A 908 45.16 43.16 39.10
C GLY A 908 45.27 42.06 38.03
N THR A 909 45.01 40.79 38.36
CA THR A 909 45.00 39.70 37.36
C THR A 909 43.58 39.43 36.89
N ALA A 910 43.35 39.52 35.58
CA ALA A 910 42.05 39.16 35.00
C ALA A 910 41.93 37.63 34.87
N TYR A 911 40.89 37.08 35.47
CA TYR A 911 40.54 35.67 35.39
C TYR A 911 39.21 35.50 34.68
N ASN A 912 39.14 34.49 33.82
CA ASN A 912 37.88 34.05 33.23
C ASN A 912 37.32 32.92 34.09
N TYR A 913 36.12 33.09 34.63
CA TYR A 913 35.40 32.10 35.40
C TYR A 913 34.23 31.55 34.62
N ARG A 914 33.98 30.25 34.76
CA ARG A 914 32.69 29.65 34.40
C ARG A 914 32.30 28.62 35.44
N VAL A 915 31.01 28.44 35.62
CA VAL A 915 30.45 27.39 36.47
C VAL A 915 29.82 26.34 35.59
N VAL A 916 30.03 25.09 35.94
CA VAL A 916 29.44 23.94 35.26
C VAL A 916 28.42 23.34 36.20
N ALA A 917 27.14 23.42 35.83
CA ALA A 917 26.07 22.68 36.50
C ALA A 917 26.13 21.22 36.05
N ILE A 918 26.08 20.30 37.01
CA ILE A 918 26.28 18.87 36.80
C ILE A 918 25.10 18.11 37.40
N ASN A 919 24.52 17.20 36.65
CA ASN A 919 23.71 16.11 37.16
C ASN A 919 24.14 14.79 36.50
N THR A 920 23.43 13.70 36.81
CA THR A 920 23.68 12.39 36.19
C THR A 920 23.43 12.37 34.69
N SER A 921 22.64 13.32 34.16
CA SER A 921 22.26 13.44 32.74
C SER A 921 23.25 14.26 31.90
N GLY A 922 24.15 15.04 32.51
CA GLY A 922 25.13 15.85 31.75
C GLY A 922 25.57 17.13 32.45
N GLN A 923 26.21 18.00 31.67
CA GLN A 923 26.80 19.25 32.15
C GLN A 923 26.39 20.44 31.28
N THR A 924 26.05 21.55 31.92
CA THR A 924 25.84 22.85 31.25
C THR A 924 26.80 23.87 31.82
N ASN A 925 27.51 24.57 30.94
CA ASN A 925 28.34 25.72 31.35
C ASN A 925 27.46 26.96 31.45
N SER A 926 27.72 27.79 32.46
CA SER A 926 27.25 29.18 32.49
C SER A 926 27.89 30.01 31.37
N ASN A 927 27.47 31.27 31.24
CA ASN A 927 28.31 32.29 30.59
C ASN A 927 29.71 32.34 31.23
N VAL A 928 30.70 32.82 30.46
CA VAL A 928 32.03 33.15 30.98
C VAL A 928 31.97 34.53 31.62
N LEU A 929 32.38 34.63 32.88
CA LEU A 929 32.49 35.87 33.63
C LEU A 929 33.95 36.24 33.81
N VAL A 930 34.36 37.40 33.30
CA VAL A 930 35.72 37.91 33.51
C VAL A 930 35.73 38.78 34.77
N LEU A 931 36.53 38.41 35.76
CA LEU A 931 36.74 39.22 36.96
C LEU A 931 38.22 39.51 37.15
N THR A 932 38.52 40.77 37.47
CA THR A 932 39.85 41.20 37.91
C THR A 932 39.72 41.62 39.37
N PRO A 933 40.12 40.79 40.35
CA PRO A 933 40.23 41.21 41.75
C PRO A 933 40.98 42.53 41.85
N LEU A 934 40.50 43.44 42.68
CA LEU A 934 41.13 44.73 42.92
C LEU A 934 41.13 44.96 44.42
N ALA A 935 42.19 45.59 44.92
CA ALA A 935 42.17 46.09 46.28
C ALA A 935 40.99 47.08 46.43
N PRO A 936 40.35 47.16 47.61
CA PRO A 936 39.15 47.97 47.78
C PRO A 936 39.49 49.44 47.48
N PRO A 937 38.62 50.19 46.78
CA PRO A 937 38.72 51.63 46.80
C PRO A 937 38.47 52.13 48.23
N VAL A 938 39.36 52.96 48.76
CA VAL A 938 39.13 53.63 50.05
C VAL A 938 37.99 54.65 49.84
N THR A 939 36.83 54.45 50.47
CA THR A 939 35.73 55.42 50.47
C THR A 939 35.54 56.03 51.86
N THR A 940 35.74 57.35 51.94
CA THR A 940 35.54 58.23 53.09
C THR A 940 34.05 58.35 53.47
N GLY A 941 33.69 58.00 54.71
CA GLY A 941 32.42 58.34 55.37
C GLY A 941 32.69 58.65 56.85
N THR A 942 32.19 59.80 57.34
CA THR A 942 32.60 60.44 58.62
C THR A 942 31.64 60.20 59.79
N LEU A 943 30.51 59.49 59.61
CA LEU A 943 29.50 59.26 60.65
C LEU A 943 29.07 57.79 60.73
N GLU A 944 28.72 57.33 61.94
CA GLU A 944 28.05 56.05 62.23
C GLU A 944 26.76 56.33 63.01
N VAL A 945 25.65 55.70 62.63
CA VAL A 945 24.39 55.76 63.40
C VAL A 945 24.19 54.47 64.15
N GLN A 946 24.00 54.60 65.45
CA GLN A 946 23.61 53.53 66.33
C GLN A 946 22.13 53.64 66.70
N TYR A 947 21.47 52.50 66.83
CA TYR A 947 20.03 52.41 67.04
C TYR A 947 19.68 51.44 68.15
N ARG A 948 18.60 51.75 68.88
CA ARG A 948 17.85 50.79 69.70
C ARG A 948 16.37 51.13 69.73
N ASN A 949 15.56 50.13 70.03
CA ASN A 949 14.12 50.24 70.17
C ASN A 949 13.71 50.61 71.59
N GLY A 950 12.83 51.62 71.72
CA GLY A 950 12.15 51.94 72.98
C GLY A 950 10.94 51.05 73.28
N SER A 951 10.37 50.39 72.27
CA SER A 951 9.24 49.47 72.40
C SER A 951 9.41 48.29 71.44
N LEU A 952 9.51 47.07 71.98
CA LEU A 952 9.81 45.86 71.22
C LEU A 952 8.55 45.13 70.71
N GLY A 953 7.36 45.64 71.03
CA GLY A 953 6.09 45.01 70.66
C GLY A 953 5.84 45.06 69.16
N ALA A 954 5.40 43.95 68.57
CA ALA A 954 5.03 43.90 67.15
C ALA A 954 3.91 44.89 66.80
N SER A 955 2.92 45.09 67.68
CA SER A 955 1.85 46.06 67.48
C SER A 955 1.85 47.11 68.60
N VAL A 956 2.02 48.38 68.23
CA VAL A 956 2.14 49.51 69.17
C VAL A 956 1.37 50.72 68.69
N ASN A 957 0.78 51.51 69.59
CA ASN A 957 0.13 52.78 69.24
C ASN A 957 1.11 53.96 69.11
N ALA A 958 2.38 53.76 69.45
CA ALA A 958 3.46 54.71 69.22
C ALA A 958 4.78 53.97 68.99
N ILE A 959 5.50 54.33 67.93
CA ILE A 959 6.85 53.83 67.62
C ILE A 959 7.85 54.77 68.31
N THR A 960 8.84 54.18 68.99
CA THR A 960 9.79 54.92 69.83
C THR A 960 11.24 54.62 69.44
N PRO A 961 11.72 55.09 68.27
CA PRO A 961 13.08 54.81 67.84
C PRO A 961 14.08 55.68 68.62
N GLN A 962 15.20 55.09 69.05
CA GLN A 962 16.25 55.81 69.76
C GLN A 962 17.56 55.73 68.98
N PHE A 963 18.24 56.88 68.83
CA PHE A 963 19.45 57.01 68.04
C PHE A 963 20.62 57.54 68.88
N ASN A 964 21.83 57.19 68.46
CA ASN A 964 23.07 57.84 68.87
C ASN A 964 23.96 57.97 67.62
N VAL A 965 24.31 59.20 67.24
CA VAL A 965 25.13 59.46 66.05
C VAL A 965 26.55 59.72 66.50
N LYS A 966 27.49 58.94 65.97
CA LYS A 966 28.92 59.03 66.27
C LYS A 966 29.67 59.57 65.07
N ASN A 967 30.53 60.55 65.31
CA ASN A 967 31.48 61.02 64.30
C ASN A 967 32.69 60.08 64.29
N THR A 968 32.77 59.24 63.26
CA THR A 968 33.88 58.31 63.04
C THR A 968 34.99 58.92 62.19
N GLY A 969 34.78 60.13 61.69
CA GLY A 969 35.76 60.93 60.96
C GLY A 969 36.78 61.63 61.87
N THR A 970 37.67 62.40 61.24
CA THR A 970 38.80 63.09 61.91
C THR A 970 38.57 64.58 62.15
N THR A 971 37.45 65.15 61.67
CA THR A 971 37.08 66.56 61.83
C THR A 971 35.71 66.71 62.48
N ALA A 972 35.47 67.80 63.21
CA ALA A 972 34.15 68.07 63.79
C ALA A 972 33.06 68.22 62.71
N VAL A 973 31.87 67.67 62.95
CA VAL A 973 30.70 67.71 62.07
C VAL A 973 29.63 68.59 62.69
N ASP A 974 29.21 69.64 62.00
CA ASP A 974 28.08 70.49 62.43
C ASP A 974 26.77 69.69 62.32
N LEU A 975 26.07 69.50 63.45
CA LEU A 975 24.88 68.66 63.49
C LEU A 975 23.72 69.27 62.71
N SER A 976 23.69 70.59 62.49
CA SER A 976 22.64 71.23 61.69
C SER A 976 22.66 70.84 60.20
N LYS A 977 23.75 70.20 59.76
CA LYS A 977 23.91 69.64 58.41
C LYS A 977 23.70 68.13 58.37
N VAL A 978 23.38 67.50 59.50
CA VAL A 978 23.17 66.07 59.62
C VAL A 978 21.69 65.75 59.62
N LYS A 979 21.30 64.75 58.83
CA LYS A 979 19.97 64.15 58.87
C LYS A 979 20.05 62.65 59.12
N VAL A 980 19.12 62.12 59.91
CA VAL A 980 19.01 60.67 60.17
C VAL A 980 17.64 60.17 59.74
N ARG A 981 17.57 59.10 58.96
CA ARG A 981 16.29 58.56 58.44
C ARG A 981 15.98 57.16 58.95
N TYR A 982 14.77 57.00 59.46
CA TYR A 982 14.19 55.74 59.92
C TYR A 982 12.98 55.38 59.05
N TYR A 983 13.03 54.23 58.39
CA TYR A 983 12.09 53.79 57.36
C TYR A 983 11.11 52.75 57.90
N PHE A 984 9.82 52.97 57.64
CA PHE A 984 8.72 52.19 58.22
C PHE A 984 7.50 52.18 57.28
N THR A 985 6.51 51.34 57.55
CA THR A 985 5.20 51.34 56.87
C THR A 985 4.18 52.05 57.74
N LYS A 986 3.43 52.99 57.15
CA LYS A 986 2.50 53.83 57.91
C LYS A 986 1.26 53.05 58.37
N ASP A 987 0.90 51.96 57.70
CA ASP A 987 -0.27 51.07 57.92
C ASP A 987 -1.66 51.74 57.90
N SER A 988 -1.76 53.06 57.77
CA SER A 988 -3.03 53.76 57.57
C SER A 988 -2.82 55.17 57.01
N ALA A 989 -3.90 55.79 56.54
CA ALA A 989 -3.86 57.16 56.02
C ALA A 989 -3.78 58.24 57.12
N ALA A 990 -3.87 57.90 58.42
CA ALA A 990 -3.94 58.88 59.50
C ALA A 990 -2.65 59.72 59.61
N ASP A 991 -2.78 61.03 59.86
CA ASP A 991 -1.61 61.91 60.04
C ASP A 991 -0.77 61.52 61.26
N LEU A 992 0.53 61.81 61.18
CA LEU A 992 1.53 61.45 62.20
C LEU A 992 1.99 62.68 62.97
N SER A 993 2.27 62.48 64.25
CA SER A 993 2.92 63.47 65.11
C SER A 993 4.20 62.90 65.70
N PHE A 994 5.26 63.71 65.74
CA PHE A 994 6.56 63.38 66.32
C PHE A 994 6.85 64.20 67.58
N TRP A 995 7.48 63.56 68.56
CA TRP A 995 8.04 64.17 69.76
C TRP A 995 9.46 63.66 70.01
N CYS A 996 10.37 64.57 70.36
CA CYS A 996 11.64 64.20 70.98
C CYS A 996 11.46 64.17 72.50
N ASP A 997 11.30 62.98 73.07
CA ASP A 997 11.05 62.82 74.51
C ASP A 997 12.32 63.17 75.33
N TYR A 998 13.52 62.91 74.80
CA TYR A 998 14.79 63.30 75.42
C TYR A 998 15.93 63.33 74.39
N ALA A 999 16.79 64.35 74.42
CA ALA A 999 18.09 64.34 73.74
C ALA A 999 19.16 65.02 74.57
N GLN A 1000 20.35 64.41 74.67
CA GLN A 1000 21.48 64.98 75.41
C GLN A 1000 22.01 66.29 74.78
N ILE A 1001 21.80 66.47 73.47
CA ILE A 1001 22.03 67.71 72.72
C ILE A 1001 20.88 68.73 72.82
N GLY A 1002 19.92 68.48 73.71
CA GLY A 1002 18.73 69.29 73.98
C GLY A 1002 17.54 68.93 73.07
N SER A 1003 16.44 68.43 73.65
CA SER A 1003 15.26 67.97 72.86
C SER A 1003 14.64 69.06 71.99
N GLY A 1004 14.69 70.33 72.41
CA GLY A 1004 14.19 71.46 71.61
C GLY A 1004 14.99 71.72 70.32
N ASN A 1005 16.18 71.11 70.20
CA ASN A 1005 17.04 71.18 69.02
C ASN A 1005 16.83 70.00 68.05
N VAL A 1006 15.94 69.04 68.35
CA VAL A 1006 15.68 67.87 67.49
C VAL A 1006 14.28 68.00 66.89
N GLU A 1007 14.19 67.96 65.56
CA GLU A 1007 12.92 67.98 64.83
C GLU A 1007 12.76 66.70 64.01
N GLY A 1008 11.51 66.28 63.83
CA GLY A 1008 11.15 65.08 63.09
C GLY A 1008 10.12 65.39 62.03
N HIS A 1009 10.39 64.96 60.80
CA HIS A 1009 9.50 65.14 59.65
C HIS A 1009 9.22 63.79 59.00
N PHE A 1010 7.96 63.57 58.61
CA PHE A 1010 7.57 62.34 57.89
C PHE A 1010 7.51 62.59 56.40
N VAL A 1011 8.12 61.70 55.62
CA VAL A 1011 8.15 61.78 54.17
C VAL A 1011 7.64 60.46 53.58
N SER A 1012 6.63 60.54 52.72
CA SER A 1012 6.11 59.38 51.97
C SER A 1012 7.05 58.97 50.85
N ILE A 1013 7.13 57.65 50.62
CA ILE A 1013 7.92 57.00 49.58
C ILE A 1013 6.95 56.37 48.58
N ASP A 1014 6.83 56.95 47.39
CA ASP A 1014 5.96 56.46 46.31
C ASP A 1014 6.76 56.26 45.00
N PRO A 1015 6.81 55.03 44.43
CA PRO A 1015 6.29 53.79 45.00
C PRO A 1015 7.07 53.34 46.23
N ALA A 1016 6.40 52.66 47.16
CA ALA A 1016 7.03 52.10 48.36
C ALA A 1016 8.28 51.28 48.00
N LYS A 1017 9.31 51.36 48.84
CA LYS A 1017 10.59 50.69 48.64
C LYS A 1017 10.78 49.63 49.71
N GLY A 1018 10.88 48.37 49.27
CA GLY A 1018 10.86 47.24 50.17
C GLY A 1018 9.60 47.22 51.03
N THR A 1019 9.80 47.16 52.34
CA THR A 1019 8.72 47.21 53.34
C THR A 1019 8.61 48.60 53.99
N ALA A 1020 9.01 49.66 53.29
CA ALA A 1020 8.85 51.03 53.77
C ALA A 1020 8.09 51.88 52.74
N ASP A 1021 6.98 52.45 53.18
CA ASP A 1021 6.21 53.46 52.43
C ASP A 1021 6.44 54.88 52.97
N THR A 1022 7.12 55.02 54.11
CA THR A 1022 7.34 56.29 54.81
C THR A 1022 8.69 56.26 55.52
N TYR A 1023 9.33 57.41 55.71
CA TYR A 1023 10.41 57.55 56.69
C TYR A 1023 10.24 58.75 57.60
N LEU A 1024 10.72 58.61 58.83
CA LEU A 1024 10.97 59.69 59.77
C LEU A 1024 12.38 60.23 59.51
N GLU A 1025 12.48 61.50 59.11
CA GLU A 1025 13.72 62.26 59.01
C GLU A 1025 13.90 63.10 60.28
N ILE A 1026 14.97 62.81 61.02
CA ILE A 1026 15.43 63.60 62.15
C ILE A 1026 16.42 64.65 61.65
N GLU A 1027 16.15 65.90 62.02
CA GLU A 1027 17.00 67.06 61.78
C GLU A 1027 17.41 67.72 63.10
N PHE A 1028 18.53 68.44 63.07
CA PHE A 1028 19.04 69.17 64.23
C PHE A 1028 19.07 70.68 63.94
N LYS A 1029 18.59 71.48 64.89
CA LYS A 1029 18.72 72.94 64.82
C LYS A 1029 20.16 73.36 65.09
N ALA A 1030 20.52 74.57 64.66
CA ALA A 1030 21.83 75.16 64.95
C ALA A 1030 22.21 75.14 66.44
N GLY A 1031 21.22 75.19 67.34
CA GLY A 1031 21.43 75.07 68.80
C GLY A 1031 21.99 73.71 69.27
N ALA A 1032 21.99 72.67 68.44
CA ALA A 1032 22.59 71.36 68.75
C ALA A 1032 24.13 71.38 68.71
N GLY A 1033 24.73 72.39 68.06
CA GLY A 1033 26.18 72.53 67.94
C GLY A 1033 26.84 71.53 66.99
N SER A 1034 28.16 71.33 67.17
CA SER A 1034 28.96 70.43 66.34
C SER A 1034 29.49 69.23 67.11
N LEU A 1035 29.53 68.08 66.45
CA LEU A 1035 30.04 66.83 66.96
C LEU A 1035 31.53 66.65 66.63
N ALA A 1036 32.41 66.75 67.62
CA ALA A 1036 33.86 66.57 67.43
C ALA A 1036 34.23 65.17 66.89
N ALA A 1037 35.40 65.04 66.29
CA ALA A 1037 35.93 63.75 65.82
C ALA A 1037 35.96 62.71 66.95
N GLY A 1038 35.42 61.52 66.71
CA GLY A 1038 35.29 60.44 67.70
C GLY A 1038 34.17 60.62 68.72
N ALA A 1039 33.55 61.80 68.80
CA ALA A 1039 32.47 62.08 69.74
C ALA A 1039 31.11 61.58 69.21
N GLU A 1040 30.14 61.46 70.12
CA GLU A 1040 28.78 61.02 69.81
C GLU A 1040 27.72 61.94 70.43
N THR A 1041 26.53 61.99 69.83
CA THR A 1041 25.43 62.86 70.28
C THR A 1041 24.90 62.50 71.66
N GLY A 1042 25.21 61.28 72.14
CA GLY A 1042 24.43 60.64 73.18
C GLY A 1042 23.05 60.27 72.65
N ILE A 1043 22.21 59.78 73.56
CA ILE A 1043 20.90 59.26 73.19
C ILE A 1043 19.94 60.37 72.73
N ILE A 1044 19.28 60.13 71.60
CA ILE A 1044 18.14 60.88 71.07
C ILE A 1044 16.95 59.92 71.09
N GLN A 1045 15.98 60.19 71.96
CA GLN A 1045 14.76 59.40 72.11
C GLN A 1045 13.63 60.05 71.31
N GLY A 1046 13.34 59.47 70.15
CA GLY A 1046 12.18 59.85 69.35
C GLY A 1046 10.95 59.01 69.72
N ARG A 1047 9.79 59.62 69.59
CA ARG A 1047 8.50 58.92 69.62
C ARG A 1047 7.55 59.53 68.61
N PHE A 1048 6.83 58.68 67.90
CA PHE A 1048 5.75 59.14 67.04
C PHE A 1048 4.55 58.22 67.05
N SER A 1049 3.38 58.80 66.79
CA SER A 1049 2.12 58.08 66.68
C SER A 1049 1.24 58.64 65.58
N LYS A 1050 0.24 57.85 65.16
CA LYS A 1050 -0.90 58.35 64.41
C LYS A 1050 -1.73 59.24 65.31
N ASN A 1051 -2.26 60.34 64.78
CA ASN A 1051 -3.08 61.30 65.54
C ASN A 1051 -4.37 60.67 66.10
N ASN A 1052 -4.84 59.58 65.49
CA ASN A 1052 -5.99 58.80 65.96
C ASN A 1052 -5.62 57.67 66.94
N TRP A 1053 -4.33 57.52 67.30
CA TRP A 1053 -3.78 56.51 68.23
C TRP A 1053 -4.03 55.05 67.85
N THR A 1054 -4.35 54.78 66.58
CA THR A 1054 -4.39 53.41 66.06
C THR A 1054 -2.99 52.80 66.03
N ASN A 1055 -2.91 51.47 66.14
CA ASN A 1055 -1.62 50.80 66.19
C ASN A 1055 -0.89 50.81 64.83
N PHE A 1056 0.43 50.74 64.89
CA PHE A 1056 1.33 50.30 63.83
C PHE A 1056 1.62 48.80 63.97
N ASP A 1057 2.01 48.17 62.87
CA ASP A 1057 2.65 46.85 62.84
C ASP A 1057 4.15 47.01 62.58
N GLN A 1058 4.97 47.03 63.63
CA GLN A 1058 6.41 47.21 63.50
C GLN A 1058 7.11 46.03 62.80
N THR A 1059 6.47 44.87 62.63
CA THR A 1059 7.12 43.70 62.01
C THR A 1059 7.34 43.87 60.52
N ASN A 1060 6.63 44.81 59.89
CA ASN A 1060 6.82 45.15 58.49
C ASN A 1060 7.77 46.36 58.30
N ASP A 1061 8.30 46.96 59.35
CA ASP A 1061 9.13 48.17 59.24
C ASP A 1061 10.58 47.84 58.86
N TYR A 1062 11.09 48.45 57.80
CA TYR A 1062 12.46 48.19 57.32
C TYR A 1062 13.53 48.45 58.39
N SER A 1063 13.42 49.58 59.10
CA SER A 1063 14.41 49.97 60.10
C SER A 1063 14.24 49.27 61.45
N PHE A 1064 13.14 48.56 61.68
CA PHE A 1064 12.81 47.91 62.94
C PHE A 1064 13.46 46.52 63.08
N ASP A 1065 13.85 46.18 64.31
CA ASP A 1065 14.16 44.82 64.73
C ASP A 1065 13.72 44.64 66.19
N SER A 1066 12.85 43.66 66.44
CA SER A 1066 12.23 43.41 67.75
C SER A 1066 13.23 42.94 68.82
N THR A 1067 14.46 42.59 68.43
CA THR A 1067 15.53 42.18 69.34
C THR A 1067 16.48 43.32 69.72
N GLN A 1068 16.43 44.44 68.99
CA GLN A 1068 17.39 45.54 69.10
C GLN A 1068 17.13 46.45 70.31
N SER A 1069 17.30 45.92 71.52
CA SER A 1069 17.03 46.59 72.81
C SER A 1069 18.21 47.39 73.40
N ALA A 1070 19.41 47.23 72.84
CA ALA A 1070 20.62 47.97 73.19
C ALA A 1070 21.17 48.75 71.99
N PHE A 1071 22.00 49.78 72.19
CA PHE A 1071 22.59 50.50 71.05
C PHE A 1071 23.61 49.64 70.31
N SER A 1072 23.44 49.50 69.00
CA SER A 1072 24.42 48.92 68.09
C SER A 1072 24.48 49.76 66.81
N ALA A 1073 25.60 49.69 66.09
CA ALA A 1073 25.72 50.25 64.75
C ALA A 1073 24.64 49.66 63.86
N TRP A 1074 23.79 50.51 63.29
CA TRP A 1074 22.58 50.06 62.61
C TRP A 1074 22.54 50.62 61.21
N THR A 1075 22.71 49.73 60.24
CA THR A 1075 22.82 50.12 58.84
C THR A 1075 21.47 50.30 58.18
N LYS A 1076 20.37 49.83 58.79
CA LYS A 1076 19.01 50.06 58.27
C LYS A 1076 18.44 51.43 58.67
N VAL A 1077 19.25 52.28 59.30
CA VAL A 1077 19.00 53.70 59.53
C VAL A 1077 20.13 54.45 58.86
N THR A 1078 19.79 55.46 58.06
CA THR A 1078 20.78 56.15 57.25
C THR A 1078 21.12 57.51 57.84
N ALA A 1079 22.37 57.93 57.61
CA ALA A 1079 22.84 59.28 57.94
C ALA A 1079 23.29 60.01 56.69
N TYR A 1080 22.93 61.28 56.66
CA TYR A 1080 23.30 62.22 55.63
C TYR A 1080 24.08 63.37 56.26
N GLN A 1081 25.14 63.80 55.61
CA GLN A 1081 25.87 65.01 55.97
C GLN A 1081 25.92 65.91 54.73
N ASP A 1082 25.46 67.15 54.85
CA ASP A 1082 25.37 68.12 53.73
C ASP A 1082 24.59 67.56 52.52
N GLY A 1083 23.56 66.75 52.80
CA GLY A 1083 22.69 66.13 51.78
C GLY A 1083 23.25 64.86 51.12
N ALA A 1084 24.49 64.47 51.38
CA ALA A 1084 25.09 63.23 50.87
C ALA A 1084 24.96 62.09 51.89
N LYS A 1085 24.60 60.88 51.45
CA LYS A 1085 24.54 59.69 52.32
C LYS A 1085 25.95 59.31 52.74
N VAL A 1086 26.21 59.29 54.03
CA VAL A 1086 27.53 58.95 54.61
C VAL A 1086 27.48 57.68 55.46
N TRP A 1087 26.29 57.23 55.86
CA TRP A 1087 26.09 56.00 56.64
C TRP A 1087 24.79 55.30 56.27
N GLY A 1088 24.79 53.98 56.39
CA GLY A 1088 23.61 53.12 56.26
C GLY A 1088 23.20 52.82 54.81
N ILE A 1089 22.18 51.97 54.72
CA ILE A 1089 21.60 51.41 53.51
C ILE A 1089 20.11 51.81 53.49
N GLU A 1090 19.64 52.29 52.34
CA GLU A 1090 18.24 52.64 52.15
C GLU A 1090 17.44 51.41 51.68
N PRO A 1091 16.13 51.33 51.99
CA PRO A 1091 15.26 50.21 51.60
C PRO A 1091 15.02 50.07 50.09
#